data_AF-A0A9P0GXS4-F1
#
_entry.id   AF-A0A9P0GXS4-F1
#
_cell.length_a   1.000
_cell.length_b   1.000
_cell.length_c   1.000
_cell.angle_alpha   90.00
_cell.angle_beta   90.00
_cell.angle_gamma   90.00
#
_symmetry.space_group_name_H-M   'P 1'
#
loop_
_entity.id
_entity.type
_entity.pdbx_description
1 polymer ?
#
loop_
_entity_poly.entity_id
_entity_poly.type
_entity_poly.pdbx_seq_one_letter_code
_entity_poly.pdbx_strand_id
1 'polypeptide(L)'
;MMLPWTIYLLTSLLVPPCLPTPHRGRHHPSEPHAEAYHISRDPFDPHRDSEEFRRDATDDKREFTRRDSTEEDPLIVTTKKGKVRGMTVTAATGKKVDAWLGIPYAQKPIGNLRFRHPRPIEKWEGVLNTTEQPNSCVQIIDTVFGNFAGSNMWNPNTPLNEDCLYINVVVPKPRPTNAAVMVWIFGGGFYSGTNTLEVYDHNIIVSEENIILCSMQYRVASLGFLYFGTSDVPGNAGMFDQMMALQWIKDNIASFGGNPNNITLFGESAGAVSVSLHLLSPLSRNLFSQAIMQSGSPTAPWSIISREESILRGLRLAEAVSCPHDRNDLSSVIDCLKKKDPIELVNNEWGTLGICEFPFVPVIDGAFLDEHPVRALANKNFKKTNILLGSNTEEGNYFIIYYLTELFRNEENVYVNRQEFLRAVTELNPYVNAVARQAIIFEYTDWLNPEDSVSNRNALDKMVGDYQFTCNVNELAHRYAETGNNVYMYYYKHRSVSNPWPSWTGVMHADEINYVFGEPLNPTKSYTAQEVDLSKRIMRYWANFAKTGNPSLSPNGVWTPTFWPLHTTYGREYLTLDVNSTATGRGPRLKQCAFWKKYLPQLQQMTGELIEKAERFSVQNEYYMELYKTNSRRNNITNVPASCRIEIVTENTTQTTTIEPHDQTVENIIEIENNFSESENVTAVAAPITTTNSIYVATEKHFENSSESNLKNLSNIVNESTNEKLLERNLDLTNVGFNSNKDHIKNKTVDYT
;
A
#
# COMPACT_ATOMS: atom_id res chain seq x y z
N MET A 1 23.03 -13.27 -35.85
CA MET A 1 23.92 -12.80 -36.94
C MET A 1 24.57 -11.49 -36.49
N MET A 2 25.87 -11.30 -36.75
CA MET A 2 26.56 -10.01 -36.66
C MET A 2 26.11 -9.11 -37.84
N LEU A 3 26.09 -7.78 -37.83
CA LEU A 3 27.16 -6.82 -37.48
C LEU A 3 26.59 -5.43 -37.09
N PRO A 4 27.41 -4.50 -36.56
CA PRO A 4 27.07 -3.08 -36.32
C PRO A 4 27.34 -2.23 -37.58
N TRP A 5 27.39 -0.89 -37.49
CA TRP A 5 28.38 0.05 -38.07
C TRP A 5 27.92 1.50 -37.76
N THR A 6 28.85 2.47 -37.72
CA THR A 6 28.71 3.73 -36.96
C THR A 6 28.96 5.01 -37.78
N ILE A 7 28.69 6.18 -37.13
CA ILE A 7 29.16 7.55 -37.46
C ILE A 7 28.30 8.37 -38.45
N TYR A 8 27.69 9.46 -37.96
CA TYR A 8 28.13 10.84 -38.26
C TYR A 8 27.55 11.88 -37.29
N LEU A 9 28.39 12.78 -36.76
CA LEU A 9 27.98 14.00 -36.04
C LEU A 9 27.76 15.15 -37.03
N LEU A 10 26.85 16.07 -36.71
CA LEU A 10 27.05 17.52 -36.91
C LEU A 10 26.03 18.35 -36.09
N THR A 11 26.39 19.60 -35.80
CA THR A 11 25.80 20.44 -34.75
C THR A 11 25.02 21.66 -35.26
N SER A 12 24.17 22.19 -34.36
CA SER A 12 23.89 23.64 -34.13
C SER A 12 23.09 24.50 -35.14
N LEU A 13 21.88 24.87 -34.70
CA LEU A 13 21.36 26.25 -34.47
C LEU A 13 20.84 27.18 -35.61
N LEU A 14 19.69 27.79 -35.28
CA LEU A 14 19.15 29.13 -35.62
C LEU A 14 18.40 29.43 -36.95
N VAL A 15 17.07 29.57 -36.82
CA VAL A 15 16.15 30.69 -37.17
C VAL A 15 16.31 31.43 -38.54
N PRO A 16 15.22 31.65 -39.33
CA PRO A 16 15.28 32.20 -40.70
C PRO A 16 15.01 33.73 -40.83
N PRO A 17 15.35 34.33 -41.99
CA PRO A 17 14.86 35.65 -42.44
C PRO A 17 13.78 35.57 -43.56
N CYS A 18 13.21 36.74 -43.93
CA CYS A 18 11.90 36.90 -44.57
C CYS A 18 11.87 37.02 -46.13
N LEU A 19 10.69 36.71 -46.73
CA LEU A 19 9.88 37.44 -47.77
C LEU A 19 10.55 38.12 -49.01
N PRO A 20 9.91 38.26 -50.21
CA PRO A 20 8.53 38.79 -50.37
C PRO A 20 7.65 38.31 -51.58
N THR A 21 6.44 38.88 -51.68
CA THR A 21 5.40 38.73 -52.74
C THR A 21 5.52 39.80 -53.86
N PRO A 22 4.70 39.78 -54.95
CA PRO A 22 3.48 40.66 -54.97
C PRO A 22 2.28 40.32 -55.93
N HIS A 23 1.06 40.75 -55.52
CA HIS A 23 -0.11 41.26 -56.30
C HIS A 23 -0.86 40.39 -57.36
N ARG A 24 -2.16 40.59 -57.70
CA ARG A 24 -3.16 41.72 -57.68
C ARG A 24 -4.61 41.10 -57.72
N GLY A 25 -5.75 41.71 -57.35
CA GLY A 25 -6.08 42.99 -56.67
C GLY A 25 -7.60 43.37 -56.72
N ARG A 26 -8.01 44.43 -55.97
CA ARG A 26 -9.22 45.33 -56.05
C ARG A 26 -10.65 44.70 -56.04
N HIS A 27 -11.63 45.15 -55.23
CA HIS A 27 -12.17 46.53 -55.08
C HIS A 27 -12.81 46.85 -53.69
N HIS A 28 -13.25 48.10 -53.49
CA HIS A 28 -13.64 48.84 -52.24
C HIS A 28 -14.83 49.81 -52.57
N PRO A 29 -15.38 50.69 -51.69
CA PRO A 29 -15.20 50.99 -50.24
C PRO A 29 -16.54 51.19 -49.43
N SER A 30 -16.51 51.95 -48.32
CA SER A 30 -17.55 52.22 -47.29
C SER A 30 -17.89 53.73 -47.10
N GLU A 31 -18.76 54.06 -46.11
CA GLU A 31 -19.05 55.39 -45.44
C GLU A 31 -20.25 56.26 -45.95
N PRO A 32 -20.74 57.32 -45.22
CA PRO A 32 -21.08 57.48 -43.77
C PRO A 32 -22.37 58.34 -43.42
N HIS A 33 -22.59 58.65 -42.12
CA HIS A 33 -23.32 59.81 -41.48
C HIS A 33 -24.71 59.71 -40.78
N ALA A 34 -24.88 60.65 -39.83
CA ALA A 34 -25.88 60.95 -38.77
C ALA A 34 -27.29 61.47 -39.25
N GLU A 35 -28.30 61.91 -38.47
CA GLU A 35 -28.56 62.16 -37.02
C GLU A 35 -30.09 62.37 -36.70
N ALA A 36 -30.47 62.34 -35.40
CA ALA A 36 -31.52 63.17 -34.71
C ALA A 36 -33.06 62.85 -34.64
N TYR A 37 -33.66 63.38 -33.55
CA TYR A 37 -35.08 63.53 -33.10
C TYR A 37 -35.87 62.33 -32.48
N HIS A 38 -36.65 62.44 -31.37
CA HIS A 38 -36.66 63.35 -30.16
C HIS A 38 -37.75 62.91 -29.11
N ILE A 39 -37.59 63.29 -27.81
CA ILE A 39 -38.64 63.47 -26.72
C ILE A 39 -39.19 62.20 -25.99
N SER A 40 -39.39 62.13 -24.65
CA SER A 40 -38.86 62.88 -23.47
C SER A 40 -39.23 62.28 -22.08
N ARG A 41 -38.31 62.43 -21.10
CA ARG A 41 -38.49 62.75 -19.64
C ARG A 41 -39.20 61.82 -18.61
N ASP A 42 -38.46 61.64 -17.51
CA ASP A 42 -38.69 61.17 -16.12
C ASP A 42 -39.42 62.24 -15.23
N PRO A 43 -39.64 62.14 -13.88
CA PRO A 43 -39.60 61.02 -12.89
C PRO A 43 -40.64 61.07 -11.68
N PHE A 44 -40.46 60.21 -10.65
CA PHE A 44 -40.80 60.32 -9.17
C PHE A 44 -42.26 60.21 -8.60
N ASP A 45 -42.49 59.14 -7.79
CA ASP A 45 -43.07 59.08 -6.41
C ASP A 45 -44.61 59.35 -6.13
N PRO A 46 -45.17 59.30 -4.88
CA PRO A 46 -45.88 58.12 -4.33
C PRO A 46 -47.35 58.32 -3.84
N HIS A 47 -47.96 57.23 -3.34
CA HIS A 47 -49.15 57.12 -2.44
C HIS A 47 -50.54 57.68 -2.87
N ARG A 48 -51.54 56.78 -2.96
CA ARG A 48 -52.98 56.89 -2.56
C ARG A 48 -53.71 55.60 -3.02
N ASP A 49 -54.43 54.83 -2.20
CA ASP A 49 -55.64 55.06 -1.36
C ASP A 49 -56.98 54.84 -2.09
N SER A 50 -57.98 54.40 -1.31
CA SER A 50 -59.41 54.13 -1.64
C SER A 50 -59.66 53.00 -2.65
N GLU A 51 -60.30 51.89 -2.27
CA GLU A 51 -61.73 51.75 -1.90
C GLU A 51 -62.70 52.16 -3.02
N GLU A 52 -63.19 51.20 -3.80
CA GLU A 52 -64.63 50.85 -3.90
C GLU A 52 -64.87 49.73 -4.93
N PHE A 53 -65.27 48.54 -4.46
CA PHE A 53 -66.53 47.94 -4.88
C PHE A 53 -66.94 46.87 -3.87
N ARG A 54 -68.19 46.94 -3.39
CA ARG A 54 -68.66 46.14 -2.25
C ARG A 54 -69.96 45.43 -2.61
N ARG A 55 -70.03 44.16 -2.22
CA ARG A 55 -71.23 43.28 -2.21
C ARG A 55 -71.69 42.80 -3.59
N ASP A 56 -71.65 41.49 -3.77
CA ASP A 56 -72.89 40.75 -3.47
C ASP A 56 -72.57 39.46 -2.69
N ALA A 57 -73.58 38.88 -2.03
CA ALA A 57 -73.40 37.83 -1.05
C ALA A 57 -73.71 36.42 -1.57
N THR A 58 -73.02 35.41 -1.04
CA THR A 58 -73.68 34.17 -0.61
C THR A 58 -72.83 33.44 0.43
N ASP A 59 -73.50 32.91 1.44
CA ASP A 59 -72.92 32.20 2.56
C ASP A 59 -72.66 30.74 2.13
N ASP A 60 -71.41 30.40 1.85
CA ASP A 60 -71.02 29.01 1.62
C ASP A 60 -69.93 28.59 2.61
N LYS A 61 -70.17 27.42 3.21
CA LYS A 61 -69.44 26.96 4.39
C LYS A 61 -68.04 26.57 3.93
N ARG A 62 -67.05 27.39 4.31
CA ARG A 62 -65.64 26.98 4.25
C ARG A 62 -65.41 25.86 5.26
N GLU A 63 -65.68 24.66 4.79
CA GLU A 63 -65.05 23.45 5.27
C GLU A 63 -63.55 23.73 5.30
N PHE A 64 -63.01 23.90 6.51
CA PHE A 64 -61.59 24.09 6.71
C PHE A 64 -60.96 22.73 6.43
N THR A 65 -60.74 22.43 5.15
CA THR A 65 -59.93 21.29 4.72
C THR A 65 -58.55 21.54 5.26
N ARG A 66 -58.32 21.04 6.47
CA ARG A 66 -57.02 20.86 7.07
C ARG A 66 -56.26 20.06 6.03
N ARG A 67 -55.37 20.74 5.30
CA ARG A 67 -54.30 20.03 4.61
C ARG A 67 -53.49 19.43 5.74
N ASP A 68 -53.82 18.19 6.09
CA ASP A 68 -52.83 17.26 6.61
C ASP A 68 -51.86 17.01 5.45
N SER A 69 -51.02 18.01 5.18
CA SER A 69 -49.64 17.75 4.85
C SER A 69 -49.08 17.02 6.06
N THR A 70 -49.24 15.70 6.03
CA THR A 70 -48.29 14.79 6.63
C THR A 70 -46.97 15.06 5.94
N GLU A 71 -46.28 16.13 6.38
CA GLU A 71 -44.85 16.27 6.14
C GLU A 71 -44.22 15.06 6.83
N GLU A 72 -44.02 13.99 6.06
CA GLU A 72 -43.32 12.80 6.54
C GLU A 72 -41.97 13.29 7.06
N ASP A 73 -41.72 13.05 8.35
CA ASP A 73 -40.49 13.47 9.03
C ASP A 73 -39.30 13.11 8.14
N PRO A 74 -38.58 14.11 7.57
CA PRO A 74 -37.58 13.84 6.56
C PRO A 74 -36.42 13.01 7.12
N LEU A 75 -36.24 12.98 8.45
CA LEU A 75 -35.23 12.14 9.11
C LEU A 75 -35.62 10.66 9.13
N ILE A 76 -36.89 10.30 8.86
CA ILE A 76 -37.34 8.92 8.69
C ILE A 76 -37.15 8.50 7.22
N VAL A 77 -36.24 7.56 7.00
CA VAL A 77 -35.96 6.98 5.67
C VAL A 77 -36.39 5.53 5.63
N THR A 78 -37.10 5.13 4.57
CA THR A 78 -37.49 3.73 4.35
C THR A 78 -36.42 3.01 3.53
N THR A 79 -35.81 1.99 4.13
CA THR A 79 -34.85 1.06 3.49
C THR A 79 -35.56 -0.24 3.08
N LYS A 80 -34.90 -1.11 2.31
CA LYS A 80 -35.41 -2.45 1.97
C LYS A 80 -35.61 -3.38 3.19
N LYS A 81 -35.00 -3.05 4.34
CA LYS A 81 -35.01 -3.88 5.57
C LYS A 81 -35.92 -3.32 6.68
N GLY A 82 -36.15 -2.01 6.70
CA GLY A 82 -37.04 -1.34 7.64
C GLY A 82 -36.87 0.18 7.60
N LYS A 83 -37.59 0.91 8.46
CA LYS A 83 -37.44 2.38 8.57
C LYS A 83 -36.30 2.73 9.54
N VAL A 84 -35.54 3.77 9.23
CA VAL A 84 -34.50 4.36 10.09
C VAL A 84 -34.78 5.83 10.36
N ARG A 85 -34.51 6.31 11.59
CA ARG A 85 -34.60 7.73 11.97
C ARG A 85 -33.20 8.27 12.25
N GLY A 86 -32.80 9.29 11.48
CA GLY A 86 -31.56 10.03 11.68
C GLY A 86 -31.74 11.27 12.55
N MET A 87 -30.76 12.16 12.51
CA MET A 87 -30.79 13.48 13.16
C MET A 87 -30.29 14.57 12.19
N THR A 88 -30.54 15.84 12.51
CA THR A 88 -29.80 16.96 11.89
C THR A 88 -28.60 17.32 12.77
N VAL A 89 -27.39 17.29 12.20
CA VAL A 89 -26.14 17.70 12.85
C VAL A 89 -25.70 19.06 12.30
N THR A 90 -24.99 19.85 13.10
CA THR A 90 -24.29 21.06 12.62
C THR A 90 -22.81 20.74 12.49
N ALA A 91 -22.27 20.83 11.27
CA ALA A 91 -20.84 20.72 11.00
C ALA A 91 -20.07 21.85 11.69
N ALA A 92 -18.77 21.68 11.90
CA ALA A 92 -17.93 22.71 12.54
C ALA A 92 -17.91 24.06 11.79
N THR A 93 -18.23 24.07 10.50
CA THR A 93 -18.40 25.28 9.66
C THR A 93 -19.74 26.02 9.89
N GLY A 94 -20.60 25.52 10.80
CA GLY A 94 -21.94 26.05 11.06
C GLY A 94 -23.03 25.60 10.07
N LYS A 95 -22.66 24.88 9.00
CA LYS A 95 -23.61 24.30 8.06
C LYS A 95 -24.31 23.08 8.65
N LYS A 96 -25.53 22.80 8.20
CA LYS A 96 -26.32 21.65 8.67
C LYS A 96 -26.29 20.49 7.68
N VAL A 97 -26.29 19.27 8.21
CA VAL A 97 -26.39 18.01 7.48
C VAL A 97 -27.41 17.10 8.18
N ASP A 98 -27.95 16.12 7.47
CA ASP A 98 -28.76 15.06 8.07
C ASP A 98 -27.93 13.77 8.12
N ALA A 99 -27.90 13.11 9.27
CA ALA A 99 -27.03 11.97 9.56
C ALA A 99 -27.83 10.78 10.13
N TRP A 100 -27.48 9.57 9.67
CA TRP A 100 -27.96 8.29 10.18
C TRP A 100 -26.73 7.49 10.58
N LEU A 101 -26.53 7.31 11.89
CA LEU A 101 -25.37 6.64 12.47
C LEU A 101 -25.78 5.28 13.02
N GLY A 102 -24.97 4.25 12.78
CA GLY A 102 -25.26 2.90 13.26
C GLY A 102 -26.40 2.16 12.54
N ILE A 103 -26.49 2.23 11.22
CA ILE A 103 -27.45 1.42 10.44
C ILE A 103 -26.92 -0.02 10.28
N PRO A 104 -27.59 -1.08 10.77
CA PRO A 104 -27.13 -2.45 10.60
C PRO A 104 -27.32 -2.91 9.15
N TYR A 105 -26.29 -3.50 8.56
CA TYR A 105 -26.34 -4.07 7.20
C TYR A 105 -26.25 -5.60 7.19
N ALA A 106 -25.64 -6.20 8.21
CA ALA A 106 -25.46 -7.64 8.38
C ALA A 106 -25.97 -8.13 9.75
N GLN A 107 -26.20 -9.43 9.88
CA GLN A 107 -26.39 -10.09 11.17
C GLN A 107 -25.09 -10.02 12.00
N LYS A 108 -25.25 -9.98 13.33
CA LYS A 108 -24.16 -9.92 14.29
C LYS A 108 -23.25 -11.16 14.14
N PRO A 109 -21.94 -11.02 13.86
CA PRO A 109 -21.04 -12.13 13.56
C PRO A 109 -20.56 -12.88 14.82
N ILE A 110 -21.46 -13.14 15.78
CA ILE A 110 -21.18 -13.69 17.10
C ILE A 110 -21.35 -15.21 17.16
N GLY A 111 -20.61 -15.87 18.05
CA GLY A 111 -20.72 -17.32 18.31
C GLY A 111 -20.49 -18.14 17.03
N ASN A 112 -21.51 -18.89 16.60
CA ASN A 112 -21.45 -19.72 15.38
C ASN A 112 -21.32 -18.91 14.06
N LEU A 113 -21.41 -17.58 14.10
CA LEU A 113 -21.14 -16.70 12.95
C LEU A 113 -19.74 -16.06 12.99
N ARG A 114 -18.97 -16.22 14.07
CA ARG A 114 -17.58 -15.76 14.15
C ARG A 114 -16.75 -16.42 13.05
N PHE A 115 -15.82 -15.66 12.45
CA PHE A 115 -14.95 -16.04 11.31
C PHE A 115 -15.66 -16.35 9.98
N ARG A 116 -16.97 -16.68 9.99
CA ARG A 116 -17.75 -16.92 8.77
C ARG A 116 -18.04 -15.62 8.02
N HIS A 117 -18.31 -15.73 6.72
CA HIS A 117 -18.85 -14.64 5.91
C HIS A 117 -20.18 -14.12 6.51
N PRO A 118 -20.43 -12.80 6.45
CA PRO A 118 -21.64 -12.19 7.02
C PRO A 118 -22.92 -12.74 6.40
N ARG A 119 -24.02 -12.60 7.13
CA ARG A 119 -25.37 -12.90 6.66
C ARG A 119 -26.18 -11.61 6.56
N PRO A 120 -27.03 -11.40 5.54
CA PRO A 120 -27.82 -10.18 5.42
C PRO A 120 -28.69 -9.96 6.65
N ILE A 121 -28.74 -8.73 7.17
CA ILE A 121 -29.59 -8.40 8.32
C ILE A 121 -31.06 -8.79 8.05
N GLU A 122 -31.78 -9.20 9.09
CA GLU A 122 -33.21 -9.50 8.98
C GLU A 122 -34.03 -8.21 8.80
N LYS A 123 -35.32 -8.33 8.49
CA LYS A 123 -36.21 -7.16 8.49
C LYS A 123 -36.58 -6.81 9.91
N TRP A 124 -36.70 -5.53 10.22
CA TRP A 124 -37.23 -5.04 11.49
C TRP A 124 -38.55 -4.30 11.28
N GLU A 125 -39.42 -4.36 12.29
CA GLU A 125 -40.65 -3.59 12.35
C GLU A 125 -40.43 -2.23 13.05
N GLY A 126 -41.34 -1.30 12.84
CA GLY A 126 -41.23 0.06 13.41
C GLY A 126 -40.15 0.92 12.75
N VAL A 127 -39.56 1.82 13.54
CA VAL A 127 -38.52 2.77 13.11
C VAL A 127 -37.32 2.61 14.04
N LEU A 128 -36.18 2.21 13.48
CA LEU A 128 -34.92 2.11 14.22
C LEU A 128 -34.32 3.52 14.37
N ASN A 129 -34.01 3.94 15.59
CA ASN A 129 -33.24 5.18 15.80
C ASN A 129 -31.77 4.92 15.47
N THR A 130 -31.22 5.70 14.54
CA THR A 130 -29.85 5.60 14.05
C THR A 130 -29.17 6.94 14.30
N THR A 131 -28.97 7.23 15.59
CA THR A 131 -28.60 8.54 16.14
C THR A 131 -27.37 8.49 17.03
N GLU A 132 -26.67 7.37 17.07
CA GLU A 132 -25.48 7.15 17.90
C GLU A 132 -24.42 6.44 17.06
N GLN A 133 -23.14 6.70 17.34
CA GLN A 133 -22.05 6.01 16.65
C GLN A 133 -22.07 4.51 17.02
N PRO A 134 -21.87 3.60 16.05
CA PRO A 134 -21.85 2.17 16.33
C PRO A 134 -20.62 1.76 17.15
N ASN A 135 -20.67 0.55 17.71
CA ASN A 135 -19.50 -0.11 18.28
C ASN A 135 -18.37 -0.22 17.24
N SER A 136 -17.14 -0.14 17.72
CA SER A 136 -15.95 -0.47 16.94
C SER A 136 -15.75 -1.99 16.95
N CYS A 137 -15.29 -2.58 15.84
CA CYS A 137 -14.97 -4.01 15.83
C CYS A 137 -13.82 -4.30 16.79
N VAL A 138 -13.87 -5.44 17.49
CA VAL A 138 -12.79 -5.85 18.41
C VAL A 138 -11.43 -5.89 17.70
N GLN A 139 -10.46 -5.23 18.32
CA GLN A 139 -9.11 -4.97 17.82
C GLN A 139 -8.19 -4.67 19.01
N ILE A 140 -6.87 -4.71 18.79
CA ILE A 140 -5.91 -4.20 19.78
C ILE A 140 -6.03 -2.67 19.92
N ILE A 141 -5.70 -2.15 21.09
CA ILE A 141 -5.60 -0.71 21.35
C ILE A 141 -4.11 -0.36 21.42
N ASP A 142 -3.68 0.62 20.63
CA ASP A 142 -2.32 1.12 20.74
C ASP A 142 -2.13 1.88 22.06
N THR A 143 -1.12 1.46 22.82
CA THR A 143 -0.73 2.06 24.10
C THR A 143 0.76 2.37 24.17
N VAL A 144 1.51 2.18 23.08
CA VAL A 144 2.97 2.31 23.03
C VAL A 144 3.43 3.71 23.45
N PHE A 145 2.72 4.74 23.01
CA PHE A 145 2.97 6.14 23.37
C PHE A 145 1.98 6.69 24.40
N GLY A 146 1.29 5.82 25.14
CA GLY A 146 0.34 6.20 26.19
C GLY A 146 -0.76 7.13 25.68
N ASN A 147 -0.80 8.36 26.22
CA ASN A 147 -1.83 9.35 25.86
C ASN A 147 -1.43 10.30 24.72
N PHE A 148 -0.38 10.00 23.96
CA PHE A 148 0.10 10.85 22.88
C PHE A 148 -0.95 11.01 21.76
N ALA A 149 -1.25 12.26 21.39
CA ALA A 149 -2.35 12.57 20.47
C ALA A 149 -2.17 11.97 19.06
N GLY A 150 -0.93 11.94 18.54
CA GLY A 150 -0.62 11.44 17.19
C GLY A 150 -0.81 9.93 17.02
N SER A 151 -0.78 9.15 18.11
CA SER A 151 -1.16 7.74 18.11
C SER A 151 -2.63 7.55 18.49
N ASN A 152 -3.10 8.20 19.55
CA ASN A 152 -4.46 8.04 20.06
C ASN A 152 -5.57 8.46 19.10
N MET A 153 -5.30 9.34 18.13
CA MET A 153 -6.30 9.69 17.11
C MET A 153 -6.75 8.51 16.24
N TRP A 154 -5.97 7.41 16.21
CA TRP A 154 -6.26 6.17 15.48
C TRP A 154 -6.92 5.09 16.34
N ASN A 155 -6.93 5.27 17.67
CA ASN A 155 -7.54 4.31 18.60
C ASN A 155 -9.08 4.37 18.55
N PRO A 156 -9.76 3.23 18.79
CA PRO A 156 -11.22 3.15 18.75
C PRO A 156 -11.87 4.09 19.78
N ASN A 157 -12.71 5.01 19.31
CA ASN A 157 -13.42 5.99 20.15
C ASN A 157 -14.86 5.57 20.52
N THR A 158 -15.25 4.34 20.21
CA THR A 158 -16.52 3.71 20.65
C THR A 158 -16.26 2.32 21.24
N PRO A 159 -17.19 1.73 22.00
CA PRO A 159 -16.97 0.43 22.64
C PRO A 159 -16.58 -0.67 21.65
N LEU A 160 -15.63 -1.51 22.05
CA LEU A 160 -15.23 -2.69 21.28
C LEU A 160 -16.29 -3.79 21.39
N ASN A 161 -16.78 -4.28 20.25
CA ASN A 161 -17.75 -5.38 20.21
C ASN A 161 -17.64 -6.19 18.91
N GLU A 162 -18.01 -7.47 18.95
CA GLU A 162 -18.18 -8.27 17.72
C GLU A 162 -19.47 -7.87 16.97
N ASP A 163 -20.48 -7.37 17.69
CA ASP A 163 -21.61 -6.65 17.14
C ASP A 163 -21.19 -5.25 16.66
N CYS A 164 -20.51 -5.21 15.53
CA CYS A 164 -19.95 -4.00 14.92
C CYS A 164 -20.36 -3.76 13.45
N LEU A 165 -21.15 -4.63 12.80
CA LEU A 165 -21.41 -4.53 11.34
C LEU A 165 -22.48 -3.47 10.97
N TYR A 166 -22.07 -2.21 11.05
CA TYR A 166 -22.91 -1.02 10.84
C TYR A 166 -22.35 -0.07 9.75
N ILE A 167 -23.23 0.76 9.19
CA ILE A 167 -22.93 1.85 8.25
C ILE A 167 -23.40 3.18 8.84
N ASN A 168 -22.61 4.23 8.60
CA ASN A 168 -23.02 5.62 8.79
C ASN A 168 -23.32 6.25 7.43
N VAL A 169 -24.36 7.08 7.33
CA VAL A 169 -24.75 7.83 6.13
C VAL A 169 -24.97 9.30 6.51
N VAL A 170 -24.30 10.22 5.83
CA VAL A 170 -24.44 11.67 6.05
C VAL A 170 -24.74 12.38 4.73
N VAL A 171 -25.76 13.24 4.76
CA VAL A 171 -26.44 13.84 3.61
C VAL A 171 -26.48 15.36 3.75
N PRO A 172 -26.19 16.15 2.70
CA PRO A 172 -26.21 17.60 2.79
C PRO A 172 -27.65 18.12 2.95
N LYS A 173 -27.79 19.30 3.57
CA LYS A 173 -29.09 19.95 3.79
C LYS A 173 -29.18 21.23 2.93
N PRO A 174 -30.20 21.39 2.05
CA PRO A 174 -31.32 20.49 1.79
C PRO A 174 -30.92 19.19 1.09
N ARG A 175 -31.72 18.12 1.31
CA ARG A 175 -31.47 16.79 0.75
C ARG A 175 -31.43 16.84 -0.79
N PRO A 176 -30.37 16.30 -1.44
CA PRO A 176 -30.28 16.25 -2.89
C PRO A 176 -31.18 15.13 -3.46
N THR A 177 -31.42 15.15 -4.78
CA THR A 177 -32.30 14.18 -5.44
C THR A 177 -31.57 13.14 -6.30
N ASN A 178 -30.25 13.27 -6.52
CA ASN A 178 -29.42 12.28 -7.23
C ASN A 178 -27.91 12.53 -7.03
N ALA A 179 -27.47 12.79 -5.79
CA ALA A 179 -26.07 13.20 -5.51
C ALA A 179 -25.04 12.08 -5.76
N ALA A 180 -23.80 12.47 -6.04
CA ALA A 180 -22.67 11.55 -6.00
C ALA A 180 -22.50 10.99 -4.57
N VAL A 181 -22.18 9.70 -4.48
CA VAL A 181 -22.00 8.99 -3.21
C VAL A 181 -20.54 8.63 -3.06
N MET A 182 -19.90 9.08 -1.99
CA MET A 182 -18.56 8.64 -1.59
C MET A 182 -18.66 7.63 -0.46
N VAL A 183 -17.92 6.53 -0.54
CA VAL A 183 -17.96 5.44 0.45
C VAL A 183 -16.58 5.21 1.04
N TRP A 184 -16.41 5.57 2.31
CA TRP A 184 -15.17 5.43 3.07
C TRP A 184 -14.98 4.00 3.57
N ILE A 185 -13.80 3.45 3.32
CA ILE A 185 -13.29 2.21 3.91
C ILE A 185 -11.99 2.57 4.65
N PHE A 186 -11.97 2.41 5.97
CA PHE A 186 -10.82 2.81 6.80
C PHE A 186 -9.61 1.88 6.67
N GLY A 187 -8.43 2.44 6.92
CA GLY A 187 -7.14 1.74 7.08
C GLY A 187 -6.88 1.26 8.51
N GLY A 188 -5.69 0.71 8.75
CA GLY A 188 -5.31 0.06 10.03
C GLY A 188 -4.70 -1.33 9.87
N GLY A 189 -3.90 -1.55 8.81
CA GLY A 189 -3.19 -2.81 8.57
C GLY A 189 -4.05 -4.09 8.52
N PHE A 190 -5.37 -3.96 8.32
CA PHE A 190 -6.38 -5.02 8.51
C PHE A 190 -6.55 -5.55 9.95
N TYR A 191 -5.82 -5.04 10.95
CA TYR A 191 -5.91 -5.47 12.36
C TYR A 191 -6.60 -4.43 13.28
N SER A 192 -6.71 -3.17 12.84
CA SER A 192 -7.33 -2.07 13.57
C SER A 192 -8.13 -1.15 12.65
N GLY A 193 -8.71 -0.10 13.23
CA GLY A 193 -9.48 0.94 12.56
C GLY A 193 -10.97 0.89 12.88
N THR A 194 -11.65 2.02 12.68
CA THR A 194 -13.11 2.15 12.86
C THR A 194 -13.64 3.31 12.04
N ASN A 195 -14.89 3.23 11.58
CA ASN A 195 -15.55 4.28 10.80
C ASN A 195 -16.03 5.47 11.66
N THR A 196 -15.76 5.46 12.96
CA THR A 196 -16.24 6.41 13.97
C THR A 196 -15.21 7.46 14.41
N LEU A 197 -13.94 7.36 13.98
CA LEU A 197 -12.87 8.29 14.37
C LEU A 197 -13.18 9.75 13.98
N GLU A 198 -12.78 10.71 14.82
CA GLU A 198 -12.99 12.15 14.56
C GLU A 198 -12.34 12.63 13.26
N VAL A 199 -11.20 12.06 12.88
CA VAL A 199 -10.48 12.38 11.64
C VAL A 199 -11.25 11.95 10.37
N TYR A 200 -12.27 11.09 10.52
CA TYR A 200 -13.19 10.68 9.47
C TYR A 200 -14.54 11.41 9.54
N ASP A 201 -14.68 12.54 10.28
CA ASP A 201 -15.95 13.26 10.39
C ASP A 201 -16.52 13.70 9.03
N HIS A 202 -17.69 13.18 8.70
CA HIS A 202 -18.32 13.35 7.39
C HIS A 202 -18.85 14.76 7.17
N ASN A 203 -19.13 15.52 8.24
CA ASN A 203 -20.08 16.63 8.20
C ASN A 203 -19.55 17.83 7.39
N ILE A 204 -18.23 18.07 7.47
CA ILE A 204 -17.58 19.18 6.76
C ILE A 204 -17.59 18.89 5.25
N ILE A 205 -16.93 17.83 4.78
CA ILE A 205 -16.91 17.50 3.34
C ILE A 205 -18.32 17.36 2.74
N VAL A 206 -19.28 16.74 3.43
CA VAL A 206 -20.67 16.64 2.95
C VAL A 206 -21.30 18.02 2.73
N SER A 207 -21.16 18.94 3.68
CA SER A 207 -21.78 20.28 3.63
C SER A 207 -21.02 21.31 2.78
N GLU A 208 -19.72 21.13 2.56
CA GLU A 208 -18.94 21.94 1.63
C GLU A 208 -19.11 21.49 0.18
N GLU A 209 -19.14 20.19 -0.07
CA GLU A 209 -19.08 19.63 -1.42
C GLU A 209 -20.41 19.13 -2.00
N ASN A 210 -21.49 19.09 -1.21
CA ASN A 210 -22.81 18.61 -1.65
C ASN A 210 -22.76 17.19 -2.25
N ILE A 211 -22.04 16.30 -1.56
CA ILE A 211 -22.00 14.85 -1.82
C ILE A 211 -22.65 14.12 -0.66
N ILE A 212 -23.09 12.88 -0.86
CA ILE A 212 -23.47 11.99 0.23
C ILE A 212 -22.25 11.16 0.60
N LEU A 213 -21.93 11.06 1.88
CA LEU A 213 -20.81 10.26 2.37
C LEU A 213 -21.35 9.11 3.22
N CYS A 214 -20.97 7.89 2.86
CA CYS A 214 -21.19 6.70 3.66
C CYS A 214 -19.85 6.22 4.22
N SER A 215 -19.84 5.62 5.41
CA SER A 215 -18.69 4.87 5.91
C SER A 215 -19.17 3.56 6.54
N MET A 216 -18.35 2.51 6.47
CA MET A 216 -18.73 1.17 6.93
C MET A 216 -17.75 0.63 7.97
N GLN A 217 -18.28 -0.10 8.94
CA GLN A 217 -17.51 -1.04 9.74
C GLN A 217 -17.32 -2.35 8.98
N TYR A 218 -16.15 -2.98 9.14
CA TYR A 218 -15.86 -4.34 8.70
C TYR A 218 -15.00 -5.04 9.75
N ARG A 219 -15.10 -6.38 9.89
CA ARG A 219 -14.26 -7.09 10.85
C ARG A 219 -12.78 -7.02 10.46
N VAL A 220 -11.95 -6.73 11.45
CA VAL A 220 -10.49 -6.69 11.38
C VAL A 220 -9.87 -7.87 12.13
N ALA A 221 -8.55 -7.97 12.10
CA ALA A 221 -7.75 -8.95 12.83
C ALA A 221 -8.12 -10.40 12.47
N SER A 222 -7.81 -11.38 13.33
CA SER A 222 -8.24 -12.77 13.14
C SER A 222 -9.77 -12.91 12.99
N LEU A 223 -10.55 -12.05 13.66
CA LEU A 223 -12.02 -12.06 13.59
C LEU A 223 -12.56 -11.79 12.16
N GLY A 224 -11.82 -11.02 11.35
CA GLY A 224 -12.11 -10.72 9.95
C GLY A 224 -11.32 -11.53 8.92
N PHE A 225 -10.12 -12.00 9.25
CA PHE A 225 -9.16 -12.54 8.27
C PHE A 225 -8.53 -13.89 8.62
N LEU A 226 -8.95 -14.56 9.71
CA LEU A 226 -8.55 -15.95 9.98
C LEU A 226 -8.98 -16.88 8.83
N TYR A 227 -8.07 -17.77 8.42
CA TYR A 227 -8.26 -18.70 7.31
C TYR A 227 -7.76 -20.10 7.66
N PHE A 228 -8.63 -21.10 7.47
CA PHE A 228 -8.27 -22.52 7.54
C PHE A 228 -8.64 -23.31 6.27
N GLY A 229 -9.17 -22.65 5.24
CA GLY A 229 -9.63 -23.31 4.02
C GLY A 229 -10.86 -24.20 4.19
N THR A 230 -11.55 -24.11 5.32
CA THR A 230 -12.81 -24.81 5.59
C THR A 230 -14.02 -23.92 5.26
N SER A 231 -15.21 -24.50 5.17
CA SER A 231 -16.46 -23.73 5.00
C SER A 231 -16.77 -22.79 6.18
N ASP A 232 -16.19 -23.09 7.35
CA ASP A 232 -16.44 -22.38 8.60
C ASP A 232 -15.46 -21.23 8.84
N VAL A 233 -14.23 -21.37 8.35
CA VAL A 233 -13.19 -20.34 8.41
C VAL A 233 -12.58 -20.19 7.00
N PRO A 234 -13.36 -19.64 6.05
CA PRO A 234 -12.98 -19.55 4.64
C PRO A 234 -12.01 -18.40 4.32
N GLY A 235 -11.68 -17.55 5.30
CA GLY A 235 -10.95 -16.30 5.11
C GLY A 235 -11.79 -15.19 4.51
N ASN A 236 -11.19 -14.00 4.39
CA ASN A 236 -11.77 -12.80 3.77
C ASN A 236 -13.10 -12.32 4.38
N ALA A 237 -13.46 -12.71 5.61
CA ALA A 237 -14.74 -12.33 6.21
C ALA A 237 -14.92 -10.80 6.27
N GLY A 238 -13.86 -10.04 6.58
CA GLY A 238 -13.84 -8.58 6.49
C GLY A 238 -14.07 -8.02 5.06
N MET A 239 -13.58 -8.70 4.02
CA MET A 239 -13.88 -8.30 2.62
C MET A 239 -15.34 -8.56 2.24
N PHE A 240 -15.93 -9.66 2.75
CA PHE A 240 -17.35 -9.95 2.54
C PHE A 240 -18.26 -9.03 3.37
N ASP A 241 -17.81 -8.57 4.54
CA ASP A 241 -18.46 -7.50 5.31
C ASP A 241 -18.55 -6.22 4.48
N GLN A 242 -17.41 -5.76 3.94
CA GLN A 242 -17.35 -4.60 3.04
C GLN A 242 -18.26 -4.80 1.81
N MET A 243 -18.20 -5.97 1.16
CA MET A 243 -19.08 -6.27 0.01
C MET A 243 -20.56 -6.23 0.37
N MET A 244 -20.96 -6.72 1.55
CA MET A 244 -22.35 -6.66 2.00
C MET A 244 -22.80 -5.24 2.32
N ALA A 245 -21.91 -4.41 2.88
CA ALA A 245 -22.15 -2.98 3.05
C ALA A 245 -22.29 -2.25 1.71
N LEU A 246 -21.44 -2.54 0.72
CA LEU A 246 -21.56 -2.00 -0.64
C LEU A 246 -22.87 -2.40 -1.32
N GLN A 247 -23.30 -3.65 -1.17
CA GLN A 247 -24.60 -4.12 -1.65
C GLN A 247 -25.75 -3.36 -0.96
N TRP A 248 -25.67 -3.16 0.36
CA TRP A 248 -26.65 -2.38 1.11
C TRP A 248 -26.71 -0.92 0.61
N ILE A 249 -25.57 -0.27 0.37
CA ILE A 249 -25.53 1.11 -0.16
C ILE A 249 -26.16 1.15 -1.55
N LYS A 250 -25.73 0.25 -2.47
CA LYS A 250 -26.29 0.13 -3.82
C LYS A 250 -27.81 -0.05 -3.82
N ASP A 251 -28.33 -0.79 -2.84
CA ASP A 251 -29.75 -1.09 -2.69
C ASP A 251 -30.60 0.04 -2.08
N ASN A 252 -30.02 0.90 -1.23
CA ASN A 252 -30.79 1.81 -0.36
C ASN A 252 -30.46 3.29 -0.53
N ILE A 253 -29.31 3.67 -1.10
CA ILE A 253 -28.83 5.06 -1.06
C ILE A 253 -29.72 6.06 -1.83
N ALA A 254 -30.52 5.57 -2.77
CA ALA A 254 -31.55 6.35 -3.45
C ALA A 254 -32.57 6.96 -2.47
N SER A 255 -32.97 6.24 -1.41
CA SER A 255 -33.89 6.75 -0.38
C SER A 255 -33.30 7.91 0.44
N PHE A 256 -31.98 8.07 0.43
CA PHE A 256 -31.25 9.17 1.10
C PHE A 256 -30.92 10.33 0.13
N GLY A 257 -31.30 10.23 -1.15
CA GLY A 257 -31.01 11.25 -2.17
C GLY A 257 -29.75 10.99 -3.02
N GLY A 258 -29.13 9.81 -2.88
CA GLY A 258 -27.89 9.45 -3.58
C GLY A 258 -28.12 8.68 -4.87
N ASN A 259 -27.20 8.82 -5.81
CA ASN A 259 -27.22 8.09 -7.07
C ASN A 259 -26.56 6.70 -6.90
N PRO A 260 -27.30 5.59 -6.91
CA PRO A 260 -26.71 4.26 -6.79
C PRO A 260 -25.79 3.90 -7.97
N ASN A 261 -25.85 4.64 -9.08
CA ASN A 261 -24.98 4.47 -10.24
C ASN A 261 -23.82 5.48 -10.29
N ASN A 262 -23.66 6.33 -9.27
CA ASN A 262 -22.47 7.16 -9.09
C ASN A 262 -21.92 7.03 -7.66
N ILE A 263 -21.43 5.82 -7.37
CA ILE A 263 -20.78 5.46 -6.11
C ILE A 263 -19.26 5.45 -6.34
N THR A 264 -18.52 6.24 -5.57
CA THR A 264 -17.06 6.25 -5.57
C THR A 264 -16.55 5.67 -4.26
N LEU A 265 -15.78 4.59 -4.34
CA LEU A 265 -15.11 4.05 -3.15
C LEU A 265 -13.86 4.88 -2.87
N PHE A 266 -13.59 5.18 -1.62
CA PHE A 266 -12.32 5.77 -1.20
C PHE A 266 -11.86 5.19 0.13
N GLY A 267 -10.55 5.07 0.28
CA GLY A 267 -9.92 4.49 1.46
C GLY A 267 -8.45 4.81 1.48
N GLU A 268 -7.84 4.65 2.65
CA GLU A 268 -6.42 4.88 2.90
C GLU A 268 -5.78 3.61 3.48
N SER A 269 -4.49 3.38 3.22
CA SER A 269 -3.74 2.21 3.72
C SER A 269 -4.44 0.87 3.39
N ALA A 270 -4.76 0.04 4.39
CA ALA A 270 -5.54 -1.19 4.22
C ALA A 270 -6.96 -0.95 3.64
N GLY A 271 -7.53 0.24 3.83
CA GLY A 271 -8.74 0.70 3.16
C GLY A 271 -8.53 0.96 1.68
N ALA A 272 -7.40 1.57 1.28
CA ALA A 272 -7.02 1.71 -0.14
C ALA A 272 -6.74 0.35 -0.80
N VAL A 273 -6.10 -0.58 -0.07
CA VAL A 273 -6.00 -1.98 -0.50
C VAL A 273 -7.39 -2.57 -0.67
N SER A 274 -8.29 -2.44 0.29
CA SER A 274 -9.67 -2.94 0.21
C SER A 274 -10.43 -2.42 -1.02
N VAL A 275 -10.38 -1.10 -1.27
CA VAL A 275 -10.92 -0.46 -2.48
C VAL A 275 -10.34 -1.08 -3.75
N SER A 276 -9.02 -1.30 -3.78
CA SER A 276 -8.36 -1.88 -4.94
C SER A 276 -8.68 -3.37 -5.13
N LEU A 277 -8.84 -4.16 -4.07
CA LEU A 277 -9.31 -5.54 -4.16
C LEU A 277 -10.77 -5.60 -4.66
N HIS A 278 -11.60 -4.62 -4.32
CA HIS A 278 -12.95 -4.49 -4.88
C HIS A 278 -12.98 -4.15 -6.39
N LEU A 279 -11.92 -3.52 -6.94
CA LEU A 279 -11.74 -3.35 -8.39
C LEU A 279 -11.38 -4.67 -9.10
N LEU A 280 -10.67 -5.58 -8.42
CA LEU A 280 -10.28 -6.89 -8.95
C LEU A 280 -11.43 -7.89 -8.86
N SER A 281 -12.05 -7.99 -7.68
CA SER A 281 -13.00 -9.05 -7.34
C SER A 281 -14.18 -9.14 -8.32
N PRO A 282 -14.51 -10.34 -8.81
CA PRO A 282 -15.66 -10.54 -9.68
C PRO A 282 -17.00 -10.21 -9.00
N LEU A 283 -17.07 -10.30 -7.67
CA LEU A 283 -18.29 -10.14 -6.89
C LEU A 283 -18.67 -8.66 -6.68
N SER A 284 -17.69 -7.77 -6.45
CA SER A 284 -17.95 -6.37 -6.09
C SER A 284 -17.82 -5.36 -7.22
N ARG A 285 -17.17 -5.69 -8.35
CA ARG A 285 -16.87 -4.72 -9.41
C ARG A 285 -18.08 -4.03 -10.08
N ASN A 286 -19.30 -4.50 -9.84
CA ASN A 286 -20.55 -3.91 -10.32
C ASN A 286 -21.31 -3.07 -9.26
N LEU A 287 -20.83 -3.05 -8.01
CA LEU A 287 -21.48 -2.33 -6.90
C LEU A 287 -21.16 -0.83 -6.85
N PHE A 288 -20.11 -0.41 -7.56
CA PHE A 288 -19.61 0.96 -7.56
C PHE A 288 -19.17 1.42 -8.96
N SER A 289 -18.89 2.72 -9.08
CA SER A 289 -18.59 3.40 -10.34
C SER A 289 -17.09 3.69 -10.46
N GLN A 290 -16.49 4.36 -9.48
CA GLN A 290 -15.10 4.86 -9.51
C GLN A 290 -14.38 4.58 -8.18
N ALA A 291 -13.05 4.75 -8.14
CA ALA A 291 -12.25 4.43 -6.96
C ALA A 291 -11.15 5.48 -6.68
N ILE A 292 -10.90 5.71 -5.40
CA ILE A 292 -9.78 6.49 -4.88
C ILE A 292 -8.95 5.59 -3.94
N MET A 293 -7.64 5.54 -4.12
CA MET A 293 -6.72 4.78 -3.27
C MET A 293 -5.63 5.69 -2.70
N GLN A 294 -5.73 6.02 -1.41
CA GLN A 294 -4.73 6.81 -0.70
C GLN A 294 -3.68 5.88 -0.09
N SER A 295 -2.41 6.01 -0.47
CA SER A 295 -1.28 5.29 0.14
C SER A 295 -1.44 3.76 0.26
N GLY A 296 -2.14 3.10 -0.68
CA GLY A 296 -2.31 1.64 -0.67
C GLY A 296 -2.64 1.05 -2.06
N SER A 297 -2.30 -0.23 -2.25
CA SER A 297 -2.37 -0.93 -3.53
C SER A 297 -2.37 -2.46 -3.32
N PRO A 298 -3.04 -3.27 -4.17
CA PRO A 298 -3.19 -4.70 -3.93
C PRO A 298 -1.94 -5.48 -4.37
N THR A 299 -0.86 -4.79 -4.79
CA THR A 299 0.46 -5.38 -5.01
C THR A 299 1.47 -5.03 -3.92
N ALA A 300 1.02 -4.42 -2.82
CA ALA A 300 1.85 -4.21 -1.65
C ALA A 300 2.18 -5.55 -0.97
N PRO A 301 3.41 -5.77 -0.46
CA PRO A 301 3.82 -7.05 0.13
C PRO A 301 2.91 -7.55 1.26
N TRP A 302 2.34 -6.62 2.02
CA TRP A 302 1.47 -6.86 3.17
C TRP A 302 -0.02 -6.98 2.83
N SER A 303 -0.42 -6.74 1.57
CA SER A 303 -1.83 -6.65 1.17
C SER A 303 -2.56 -7.99 1.10
N ILE A 304 -1.83 -9.07 0.82
CA ILE A 304 -2.35 -10.44 0.70
C ILE A 304 -1.32 -11.43 1.24
N ILE A 305 -1.79 -12.47 1.93
CA ILE A 305 -0.98 -13.59 2.40
C ILE A 305 -1.31 -14.89 1.66
N SER A 306 -0.34 -15.81 1.61
CA SER A 306 -0.58 -17.15 1.05
C SER A 306 -1.54 -17.95 1.93
N ARG A 307 -2.34 -18.82 1.31
CA ARG A 307 -3.26 -19.75 2.02
C ARG A 307 -2.52 -20.61 3.04
N GLU A 308 -1.31 -21.03 2.71
CA GLU A 308 -0.46 -21.88 3.55
C GLU A 308 0.01 -21.16 4.83
N GLU A 309 0.66 -20.00 4.69
CA GLU A 309 1.11 -19.23 5.85
C GLU A 309 -0.08 -18.71 6.68
N SER A 310 -1.22 -18.41 6.06
CA SER A 310 -2.43 -18.02 6.80
C SER A 310 -2.98 -19.15 7.68
N ILE A 311 -2.96 -20.41 7.19
CA ILE A 311 -3.25 -21.60 8.03
C ILE A 311 -2.26 -21.67 9.19
N LEU A 312 -0.95 -21.55 8.92
CA LEU A 312 0.08 -21.64 9.95
C LEU A 312 -0.08 -20.56 11.03
N ARG A 313 -0.38 -19.31 10.65
CA ARG A 313 -0.68 -18.22 11.60
C ARG A 313 -1.94 -18.48 12.41
N GLY A 314 -2.98 -19.04 11.81
CA GLY A 314 -4.18 -19.48 12.53
C GLY A 314 -3.90 -20.57 13.57
N LEU A 315 -3.00 -21.51 13.26
CA LEU A 315 -2.57 -22.56 14.19
C LEU A 315 -1.67 -22.00 15.31
N ARG A 316 -0.75 -21.06 15.00
CA ARG A 316 0.06 -20.35 16.02
C ARG A 316 -0.81 -19.53 16.98
N LEU A 317 -1.85 -18.85 16.48
CA LEU A 317 -2.82 -18.16 17.33
C LEU A 317 -3.56 -19.16 18.24
N ALA A 318 -3.99 -20.31 17.69
CA ALA A 318 -4.63 -21.35 18.48
C ALA A 318 -3.72 -21.90 19.58
N GLU A 319 -2.44 -22.14 19.29
CA GLU A 319 -1.43 -22.50 20.28
C GLU A 319 -1.28 -21.42 21.37
N ALA A 320 -1.11 -20.16 20.98
CA ALA A 320 -0.94 -19.02 21.89
C ALA A 320 -2.12 -18.86 22.87
N VAL A 321 -3.36 -19.06 22.41
CA VAL A 321 -4.56 -19.04 23.28
C VAL A 321 -4.88 -20.40 23.90
N SER A 322 -3.95 -21.37 23.92
CA SER A 322 -4.15 -22.70 24.55
C SER A 322 -5.33 -23.50 23.99
N CYS A 323 -5.57 -23.40 22.68
CA CYS A 323 -6.47 -24.27 21.92
C CYS A 323 -5.72 -25.44 21.25
N PRO A 324 -6.44 -26.50 20.83
CA PRO A 324 -5.90 -27.47 19.88
C PRO A 324 -5.37 -26.75 18.64
N HIS A 325 -4.26 -27.25 18.09
CA HIS A 325 -3.54 -26.65 16.96
C HIS A 325 -2.98 -27.73 16.00
N ASP A 326 -3.57 -28.94 16.01
CA ASP A 326 -3.28 -29.96 15.00
C ASP A 326 -3.95 -29.61 13.67
N ARG A 327 -3.14 -29.49 12.61
CA ARG A 327 -3.58 -29.26 11.24
C ARG A 327 -4.50 -30.37 10.71
N ASN A 328 -4.42 -31.57 11.26
CA ASN A 328 -5.26 -32.70 10.87
C ASN A 328 -6.66 -32.68 11.51
N ASP A 329 -6.86 -31.89 12.59
CA ASP A 329 -8.15 -31.72 13.26
C ASP A 329 -8.53 -30.23 13.40
N LEU A 330 -8.62 -29.55 12.25
CA LEU A 330 -9.08 -28.16 12.17
C LEU A 330 -10.48 -27.94 12.78
N SER A 331 -11.31 -28.99 12.93
CA SER A 331 -12.62 -28.86 13.58
C SER A 331 -12.46 -28.50 15.06
N SER A 332 -11.61 -29.23 15.78
CA SER A 332 -11.32 -28.95 17.19
C SER A 332 -10.61 -27.60 17.39
N VAL A 333 -9.73 -27.20 16.46
CA VAL A 333 -9.11 -25.86 16.45
C VAL A 333 -10.20 -24.77 16.38
N ILE A 334 -11.07 -24.85 15.36
CA ILE A 334 -12.11 -23.86 15.07
C ILE A 334 -13.13 -23.78 16.21
N ASP A 335 -13.59 -24.92 16.74
CA ASP A 335 -14.58 -24.96 17.80
C ASP A 335 -14.04 -24.53 19.17
N CYS A 336 -12.72 -24.48 19.35
CA CYS A 336 -12.08 -23.84 20.49
C CYS A 336 -12.00 -22.31 20.28
N LEU A 337 -11.47 -21.85 19.14
CA LEU A 337 -11.32 -20.42 18.81
C LEU A 337 -12.66 -19.65 18.80
N LYS A 338 -13.76 -20.28 18.37
CA LYS A 338 -15.11 -19.69 18.44
C LYS A 338 -15.60 -19.41 19.87
N LYS A 339 -15.04 -20.08 20.88
CA LYS A 339 -15.43 -19.96 22.30
C LYS A 339 -14.53 -19.03 23.11
N LYS A 340 -13.37 -18.63 22.54
CA LYS A 340 -12.44 -17.71 23.18
C LYS A 340 -13.01 -16.30 23.31
N ASP A 341 -12.49 -15.55 24.26
CA ASP A 341 -12.80 -14.13 24.34
C ASP A 341 -12.19 -13.40 23.12
N PRO A 342 -12.91 -12.48 22.45
CA PRO A 342 -12.40 -11.84 21.24
C PRO A 342 -11.23 -10.88 21.52
N ILE A 343 -11.12 -10.31 22.73
CA ILE A 343 -9.98 -9.49 23.17
C ILE A 343 -8.76 -10.39 23.43
N GLU A 344 -8.97 -11.57 24.04
CA GLU A 344 -7.94 -12.61 24.18
C GLU A 344 -7.36 -13.02 22.82
N LEU A 345 -8.21 -13.19 21.79
CA LEU A 345 -7.75 -13.51 20.43
C LEU A 345 -6.86 -12.39 19.86
N VAL A 346 -7.35 -11.15 19.75
CA VAL A 346 -6.61 -10.07 19.07
C VAL A 346 -5.30 -9.70 19.77
N ASN A 347 -5.23 -9.84 21.10
CA ASN A 347 -4.01 -9.59 21.87
C ASN A 347 -2.92 -10.66 21.68
N ASN A 348 -3.24 -11.83 21.12
CA ASN A 348 -2.29 -12.95 20.93
C ASN A 348 -1.95 -13.23 19.45
N GLU A 349 -2.23 -12.28 18.54
CA GLU A 349 -1.95 -12.43 17.10
C GLU A 349 -0.50 -12.15 16.70
N TRP A 350 0.20 -11.35 17.51
CA TRP A 350 1.51 -10.78 17.17
C TRP A 350 2.65 -11.65 17.69
N GLY A 351 3.19 -12.50 16.81
CA GLY A 351 4.45 -13.22 17.01
C GLY A 351 5.65 -12.50 16.37
N THR A 352 6.70 -13.26 16.03
CA THR A 352 7.87 -12.74 15.31
C THR A 352 7.51 -12.44 13.85
N LEU A 353 7.32 -11.16 13.52
CA LEU A 353 6.94 -10.65 12.19
C LEU A 353 7.87 -9.51 11.75
N GLY A 354 8.01 -9.31 10.44
CA GLY A 354 8.75 -8.20 9.86
C GLY A 354 8.04 -6.84 9.99
N ILE A 355 8.74 -5.75 9.68
CA ILE A 355 8.10 -4.42 9.56
C ILE A 355 7.02 -4.43 8.47
N CYS A 356 5.86 -3.81 8.78
CA CYS A 356 4.65 -3.82 7.96
C CYS A 356 4.08 -5.22 7.65
N GLU A 357 4.47 -6.28 8.38
CA GLU A 357 3.84 -7.60 8.21
C GLU A 357 2.71 -7.80 9.21
N PHE A 358 1.47 -7.62 8.77
CA PHE A 358 0.29 -7.79 9.62
C PHE A 358 -0.10 -9.28 9.72
N PRO A 359 -0.55 -9.78 10.89
CA PRO A 359 -0.73 -11.22 11.12
C PRO A 359 -1.84 -11.83 10.26
N PHE A 360 -3.03 -11.22 10.25
CA PHE A 360 -4.22 -11.68 9.53
C PHE A 360 -4.68 -10.63 8.51
N VAL A 361 -4.52 -10.96 7.23
CA VAL A 361 -4.80 -10.09 6.06
C VAL A 361 -5.54 -10.90 4.99
N PRO A 362 -6.07 -10.28 3.91
CA PRO A 362 -6.75 -11.01 2.85
C PRO A 362 -5.95 -12.18 2.24
N VAL A 363 -6.67 -13.19 1.77
CA VAL A 363 -6.14 -14.38 1.09
C VAL A 363 -6.76 -14.54 -0.30
N ILE A 364 -6.12 -15.32 -1.17
CA ILE A 364 -6.75 -15.79 -2.41
C ILE A 364 -7.63 -16.98 -2.07
N ASP A 365 -8.90 -16.71 -1.74
CA ASP A 365 -9.89 -17.68 -1.26
C ASP A 365 -10.49 -18.54 -2.38
N GLY A 366 -10.55 -18.02 -3.61
CA GLY A 366 -11.20 -18.64 -4.75
C GLY A 366 -12.65 -18.19 -4.96
N ALA A 367 -13.12 -17.19 -4.21
CA ALA A 367 -14.48 -16.66 -4.31
C ALA A 367 -14.49 -15.13 -4.38
N PHE A 368 -13.90 -14.44 -3.40
CA PHE A 368 -13.68 -13.00 -3.48
C PHE A 368 -12.51 -12.66 -4.42
N LEU A 369 -11.43 -13.45 -4.39
CA LEU A 369 -10.32 -13.40 -5.35
C LEU A 369 -10.02 -14.80 -5.89
N ASP A 370 -10.07 -14.95 -7.21
CA ASP A 370 -9.77 -16.16 -7.96
C ASP A 370 -8.30 -16.23 -8.44
N GLU A 371 -7.64 -15.08 -8.58
CA GLU A 371 -6.21 -14.98 -8.90
C GLU A 371 -5.45 -13.95 -8.04
N HIS A 372 -4.12 -13.98 -8.11
CA HIS A 372 -3.25 -13.05 -7.38
C HIS A 372 -3.31 -11.65 -8.02
N PRO A 373 -3.35 -10.53 -7.27
CA PRO A 373 -3.47 -9.18 -7.83
C PRO A 373 -2.47 -8.83 -8.93
N VAL A 374 -1.19 -9.20 -8.76
CA VAL A 374 -0.16 -9.03 -9.80
C VAL A 374 -0.54 -9.74 -11.11
N ARG A 375 -1.17 -10.93 -11.04
CA ARG A 375 -1.70 -11.64 -12.20
C ARG A 375 -2.96 -10.96 -12.75
N ALA A 376 -3.92 -10.59 -11.91
CA ALA A 376 -5.12 -9.86 -12.33
C ALA A 376 -4.79 -8.56 -13.09
N LEU A 377 -3.82 -7.78 -12.60
CA LEU A 377 -3.34 -6.57 -13.26
C LEU A 377 -2.63 -6.86 -14.58
N ALA A 378 -1.76 -7.88 -14.64
CA ALA A 378 -1.08 -8.29 -15.87
C ALA A 378 -2.06 -8.82 -16.94
N ASN A 379 -3.03 -9.63 -16.53
CA ASN A 379 -4.11 -10.20 -17.34
C ASN A 379 -5.19 -9.17 -17.69
N LYS A 380 -5.11 -7.96 -17.12
CA LYS A 380 -6.12 -6.90 -17.25
C LYS A 380 -7.52 -7.31 -16.73
N ASN A 381 -7.61 -8.32 -15.86
CA ASN A 381 -8.84 -8.75 -15.19
C ASN A 381 -9.16 -7.84 -13.99
N PHE A 382 -9.69 -6.66 -14.29
CA PHE A 382 -10.09 -5.66 -13.29
C PHE A 382 -11.10 -4.68 -13.86
N LYS A 383 -11.91 -4.06 -13.00
CA LYS A 383 -12.90 -3.04 -13.38
C LYS A 383 -12.24 -1.89 -14.15
N LYS A 384 -12.68 -1.68 -15.40
CA LYS A 384 -12.29 -0.52 -16.20
C LYS A 384 -13.11 0.69 -15.75
N THR A 385 -12.45 1.65 -15.12
CA THR A 385 -13.02 2.89 -14.64
C THR A 385 -11.90 3.90 -14.34
N ASN A 386 -12.28 5.15 -14.09
CA ASN A 386 -11.37 6.19 -13.65
C ASN A 386 -10.90 5.90 -12.21
N ILE A 387 -9.62 6.16 -11.93
CA ILE A 387 -9.05 6.08 -10.58
C ILE A 387 -8.27 7.34 -10.20
N LEU A 388 -8.29 7.69 -8.92
CA LEU A 388 -7.41 8.68 -8.31
C LEU A 388 -6.58 7.97 -7.23
N LEU A 389 -5.28 8.21 -7.17
CA LEU A 389 -4.41 7.59 -6.16
C LEU A 389 -3.17 8.42 -5.88
N GLY A 390 -2.44 8.09 -4.83
CA GLY A 390 -1.20 8.79 -4.49
C GLY A 390 -0.53 8.28 -3.24
N SER A 391 0.51 9.00 -2.84
CA SER A 391 1.35 8.69 -1.69
C SER A 391 1.83 9.96 -1.01
N ASN A 392 2.26 9.84 0.23
CA ASN A 392 2.86 10.89 1.04
C ASN A 392 4.39 10.82 0.93
N THR A 393 5.14 11.81 1.44
CA THR A 393 6.60 11.82 1.26
C THR A 393 7.34 10.87 2.21
N GLU A 394 6.88 10.67 3.44
CA GLU A 394 7.52 9.89 4.51
C GLU A 394 6.62 8.72 4.99
N GLU A 395 6.15 7.90 4.04
CA GLU A 395 5.30 6.73 4.28
C GLU A 395 5.92 5.70 5.26
N GLY A 396 7.25 5.67 5.41
CA GLY A 396 7.95 4.66 6.22
C GLY A 396 8.05 5.03 7.70
N ASN A 397 8.22 6.31 8.01
CA ASN A 397 8.53 6.80 9.37
C ASN A 397 7.58 6.27 10.44
N TYR A 398 6.26 6.29 10.21
CA TYR A 398 5.27 5.78 11.17
C TYR A 398 5.59 4.34 11.57
N PHE A 399 5.77 3.44 10.60
CA PHE A 399 6.02 2.02 10.88
C PHE A 399 7.40 1.76 11.52
N ILE A 400 8.41 2.56 11.17
CA ILE A 400 9.76 2.41 11.73
C ILE A 400 9.77 2.80 13.21
N ILE A 401 9.01 3.83 13.62
CA ILE A 401 8.87 4.25 15.03
C ILE A 401 8.34 3.11 15.91
N TYR A 402 7.36 2.32 15.44
CA TYR A 402 6.80 1.19 16.19
C TYR A 402 7.65 -0.09 16.10
N TYR A 403 8.54 -0.20 15.11
CA TYR A 403 9.35 -1.41 14.88
C TYR A 403 10.75 -1.31 15.48
N LEU A 404 11.47 -0.22 15.19
CA LEU A 404 12.83 0.04 15.68
C LEU A 404 12.80 1.04 16.85
N THR A 405 11.98 0.75 17.86
CA THR A 405 11.63 1.66 18.97
C THR A 405 12.84 2.29 19.69
N GLU A 406 13.94 1.54 19.85
CA GLU A 406 15.16 2.05 20.47
C GLU A 406 15.93 3.06 19.62
N LEU A 407 15.89 2.92 18.29
CA LEU A 407 16.59 3.76 17.33
C LEU A 407 15.73 4.95 16.87
N PHE A 408 14.42 4.75 16.73
CA PHE A 408 13.44 5.75 16.27
C PHE A 408 12.49 6.14 17.41
N ARG A 409 13.06 6.74 18.45
CA ARG A 409 12.31 7.25 19.61
C ARG A 409 11.41 8.41 19.19
N ASN A 410 10.28 8.57 19.88
CA ASN A 410 9.32 9.65 19.64
C ASN A 410 9.80 11.00 20.25
N GLU A 411 10.96 11.47 19.77
CA GLU A 411 11.70 12.64 20.25
C GLU A 411 12.26 13.45 19.07
N GLU A 412 12.53 14.75 19.22
CA GLU A 412 13.01 15.60 18.12
C GLU A 412 14.43 15.28 17.61
N ASN A 413 15.32 14.78 18.47
CA ASN A 413 16.75 14.64 18.17
C ASN A 413 17.15 13.22 17.79
N VAL A 414 16.44 12.62 16.82
CA VAL A 414 16.76 11.29 16.27
C VAL A 414 17.74 11.39 15.11
N TYR A 415 18.86 10.67 15.21
CA TYR A 415 19.93 10.57 14.23
C TYR A 415 20.33 9.10 14.10
N VAL A 416 20.68 8.65 12.89
CA VAL A 416 21.08 7.25 12.64
C VAL A 416 22.48 7.23 12.05
N ASN A 417 23.47 6.76 12.81
CA ASN A 417 24.84 6.65 12.30
C ASN A 417 24.97 5.51 11.27
N ARG A 418 26.10 5.45 10.56
CA ARG A 418 26.26 4.49 9.46
C ARG A 418 26.19 3.03 9.90
N GLN A 419 26.68 2.68 11.09
CA GLN A 419 26.61 1.30 11.59
C GLN A 419 25.16 0.92 11.98
N GLU A 420 24.43 1.84 12.59
CA GLU A 420 22.99 1.69 12.87
C GLU A 420 22.18 1.54 11.58
N PHE A 421 22.47 2.34 10.56
CA PHE A 421 21.86 2.21 9.23
C PHE A 421 22.08 0.82 8.64
N LEU A 422 23.32 0.34 8.58
CA LEU A 422 23.64 -0.99 8.01
C LEU A 422 22.94 -2.13 8.77
N ARG A 423 22.81 -2.00 10.10
CA ARG A 423 22.05 -2.94 10.93
C ARG A 423 20.55 -2.85 10.64
N ALA A 424 19.97 -1.65 10.62
CA ALA A 424 18.57 -1.42 10.31
C ALA A 424 18.19 -1.91 8.91
N VAL A 425 19.04 -1.76 7.88
CA VAL A 425 18.78 -2.38 6.55
C VAL A 425 18.68 -3.90 6.64
N THR A 426 19.40 -4.54 7.57
CA THR A 426 19.30 -5.98 7.82
C THR A 426 17.97 -6.35 8.49
N GLU A 427 17.61 -5.65 9.55
CA GLU A 427 16.39 -5.87 10.35
C GLU A 427 15.10 -5.56 9.57
N LEU A 428 15.09 -4.49 8.76
CA LEU A 428 13.94 -4.07 7.94
C LEU A 428 13.75 -4.92 6.67
N ASN A 429 14.75 -5.71 6.27
CA ASN A 429 14.71 -6.53 5.06
C ASN A 429 15.15 -7.99 5.35
N PRO A 430 14.54 -8.71 6.31
CA PRO A 430 15.10 -9.97 6.80
C PRO A 430 15.15 -11.06 5.72
N TYR A 431 14.21 -11.06 4.77
CA TYR A 431 14.06 -12.09 3.73
C TYR A 431 14.95 -11.94 2.48
N VAL A 432 15.81 -10.91 2.40
CA VAL A 432 16.73 -10.75 1.27
C VAL A 432 18.08 -11.41 1.56
N ASN A 433 18.74 -11.96 0.53
CA ASN A 433 20.10 -12.48 0.67
C ASN A 433 21.14 -11.35 0.77
N ALA A 434 22.38 -11.67 1.14
CA ALA A 434 23.44 -10.68 1.35
C ALA A 434 23.71 -9.78 0.12
N VAL A 435 23.66 -10.33 -1.10
CA VAL A 435 23.92 -9.56 -2.34
C VAL A 435 22.79 -8.56 -2.60
N ALA A 436 21.54 -8.98 -2.42
CA ALA A 436 20.38 -8.09 -2.48
C ALA A 436 20.42 -7.02 -1.39
N ARG A 437 20.91 -7.36 -0.19
CA ARG A 437 21.10 -6.39 0.92
C ARG A 437 22.11 -5.30 0.56
N GLN A 438 23.24 -5.65 -0.06
CA GLN A 438 24.22 -4.69 -0.57
C GLN A 438 23.64 -3.77 -1.66
N ALA A 439 22.75 -4.30 -2.52
CA ALA A 439 22.05 -3.49 -3.51
C ALA A 439 21.09 -2.47 -2.87
N ILE A 440 20.40 -2.81 -1.77
CA ILE A 440 19.56 -1.87 -1.01
C ILE A 440 20.42 -0.77 -0.37
N ILE A 441 21.52 -1.16 0.29
CA ILE A 441 22.50 -0.20 0.85
C ILE A 441 22.98 0.77 -0.23
N PHE A 442 23.28 0.27 -1.43
CA PHE A 442 23.72 1.12 -2.54
C PHE A 442 22.66 2.09 -3.06
N GLU A 443 21.42 1.65 -3.25
CA GLU A 443 20.35 2.51 -3.78
C GLU A 443 19.92 3.62 -2.79
N TYR A 444 20.05 3.36 -1.49
CA TYR A 444 19.56 4.23 -0.41
C TYR A 444 20.65 4.98 0.37
N THR A 445 21.92 4.90 -0.02
CA THR A 445 22.98 5.76 0.56
C THR A 445 23.03 7.10 -0.17
N ASP A 446 23.10 8.23 0.56
CA ASP A 446 23.58 9.48 -0.04
C ASP A 446 25.09 9.36 -0.28
N TRP A 447 25.46 9.11 -1.53
CA TRP A 447 26.86 8.95 -1.92
C TRP A 447 27.66 10.26 -1.95
N LEU A 448 27.03 11.42 -1.73
CA LEU A 448 27.75 12.67 -1.44
C LEU A 448 28.24 12.71 0.02
N ASN A 449 27.41 12.26 0.98
CA ASN A 449 27.74 12.24 2.41
C ASN A 449 27.32 10.90 3.08
N PRO A 450 28.03 9.77 2.83
CA PRO A 450 27.58 8.44 3.29
C PRO A 450 27.43 8.29 4.81
N GLU A 451 28.17 9.09 5.58
CA GLU A 451 28.17 9.08 7.05
C GLU A 451 27.16 10.08 7.66
N ASP A 452 26.46 10.89 6.85
CA ASP A 452 25.50 11.86 7.37
C ASP A 452 24.32 11.15 8.04
N SER A 453 24.13 11.45 9.33
CA SER A 453 23.19 10.71 10.18
C SER A 453 21.73 11.07 9.93
N VAL A 454 21.47 12.25 9.36
CA VAL A 454 20.15 12.68 8.91
C VAL A 454 19.78 11.98 7.60
N SER A 455 20.71 11.90 6.65
CA SER A 455 20.51 11.21 5.38
C SER A 455 20.34 9.70 5.57
N ASN A 456 21.14 9.08 6.44
CA ASN A 456 20.97 7.67 6.82
C ASN A 456 19.60 7.40 7.50
N ARG A 457 19.12 8.27 8.39
CA ARG A 457 17.76 8.16 8.97
C ARG A 457 16.68 8.26 7.89
N ASN A 458 16.75 9.30 7.05
CA ASN A 458 15.78 9.55 5.99
C ASN A 458 15.79 8.43 4.92
N ALA A 459 16.93 7.75 4.74
CA ALA A 459 17.04 6.60 3.84
C ALA A 459 16.24 5.38 4.33
N LEU A 460 16.18 5.14 5.65
CA LEU A 460 15.38 4.05 6.23
C LEU A 460 13.88 4.29 6.00
N ASP A 461 13.38 5.51 6.21
CA ASP A 461 12.03 5.91 5.81
C ASP A 461 11.78 5.60 4.33
N LYS A 462 12.67 6.08 3.44
CA LYS A 462 12.44 5.97 2.00
C LYS A 462 12.49 4.52 1.51
N MET A 463 13.30 3.63 2.08
CA MET A 463 13.29 2.21 1.66
C MET A 463 12.01 1.49 2.10
N VAL A 464 11.52 1.75 3.31
CA VAL A 464 10.24 1.19 3.80
C VAL A 464 9.07 1.79 3.00
N GLY A 465 9.02 3.11 2.88
CA GLY A 465 7.97 3.83 2.16
C GLY A 465 7.88 3.47 0.68
N ASP A 466 9.02 3.35 -0.02
CA ASP A 466 9.06 2.92 -1.42
C ASP A 466 8.58 1.47 -1.58
N TYR A 467 9.14 0.54 -0.79
CA TYR A 467 8.85 -0.89 -0.92
C TYR A 467 7.42 -1.26 -0.51
N GLN A 468 6.94 -0.70 0.61
CA GLN A 468 5.65 -1.07 1.19
C GLN A 468 4.48 -0.25 0.61
N PHE A 469 4.69 0.98 0.13
CA PHE A 469 3.62 1.88 -0.29
C PHE A 469 3.82 2.47 -1.69
N THR A 470 4.72 3.45 -1.85
CA THR A 470 4.79 4.31 -3.05
C THR A 470 4.96 3.54 -4.35
N CYS A 471 5.81 2.51 -4.37
CA CYS A 471 6.06 1.75 -5.59
C CYS A 471 4.95 0.76 -5.95
N ASN A 472 4.06 0.44 -5.00
CA ASN A 472 2.88 -0.39 -5.21
C ASN A 472 1.73 0.46 -5.77
N VAL A 473 1.57 1.69 -5.26
CA VAL A 473 0.65 2.71 -5.81
C VAL A 473 1.04 3.05 -7.26
N ASN A 474 2.32 3.28 -7.53
CA ASN A 474 2.85 3.51 -8.88
C ASN A 474 2.59 2.33 -9.83
N GLU A 475 2.76 1.08 -9.38
CA GLU A 475 2.48 -0.09 -10.20
C GLU A 475 1.00 -0.14 -10.60
N LEU A 476 0.09 0.05 -9.64
CA LEU A 476 -1.35 0.07 -9.89
C LEU A 476 -1.76 1.17 -10.87
N ALA A 477 -1.26 2.40 -10.67
CA ALA A 477 -1.49 3.52 -11.58
C ALA A 477 -1.02 3.21 -13.01
N HIS A 478 0.19 2.68 -13.15
CA HIS A 478 0.75 2.34 -14.45
C HIS A 478 -0.07 1.25 -15.17
N ARG A 479 -0.47 0.18 -14.45
CA ARG A 479 -1.30 -0.91 -14.99
C ARG A 479 -2.69 -0.46 -15.40
N TYR A 480 -3.29 0.50 -14.69
CA TYR A 480 -4.55 1.11 -15.11
C TYR A 480 -4.38 1.97 -16.36
N ALA A 481 -3.35 2.84 -16.41
CA ALA A 481 -3.08 3.69 -17.56
C ALA A 481 -2.78 2.88 -18.84
N GLU A 482 -2.07 1.74 -18.74
CA GLU A 482 -1.84 0.77 -19.85
C GLU A 482 -3.13 0.22 -20.49
N THR A 483 -4.30 0.44 -19.87
CA THR A 483 -5.60 0.00 -20.39
C THR A 483 -6.50 1.14 -20.88
N GLY A 484 -5.97 2.36 -20.99
CA GLY A 484 -6.71 3.53 -21.49
C GLY A 484 -7.71 4.12 -20.50
N ASN A 485 -7.69 3.69 -19.24
CA ASN A 485 -8.47 4.32 -18.16
C ASN A 485 -7.85 5.67 -17.77
N ASN A 486 -8.67 6.61 -17.32
CA ASN A 486 -8.16 7.85 -16.73
C ASN A 486 -7.60 7.57 -15.34
N VAL A 487 -6.37 8.02 -15.11
CA VAL A 487 -5.66 7.87 -13.82
C VAL A 487 -5.22 9.27 -13.40
N TYR A 488 -5.42 9.62 -12.13
CA TYR A 488 -4.93 10.86 -11.54
C TYR A 488 -4.03 10.52 -10.35
N MET A 489 -2.75 10.87 -10.44
CA MET A 489 -1.78 10.63 -9.38
C MET A 489 -1.56 11.90 -8.56
N TYR A 490 -1.52 11.81 -7.22
CA TYR A 490 -0.99 12.85 -6.34
C TYR A 490 0.32 12.42 -5.66
N TYR A 491 1.08 13.41 -5.20
CA TYR A 491 2.13 13.22 -4.21
C TYR A 491 1.95 14.31 -3.14
N TYR A 492 1.54 13.90 -1.94
CA TYR A 492 1.20 14.82 -0.85
C TYR A 492 2.45 15.18 -0.07
N LYS A 493 2.63 16.48 0.19
CA LYS A 493 3.87 17.06 0.72
C LYS A 493 3.65 18.09 1.83
N HIS A 494 2.41 18.30 2.25
CA HIS A 494 2.13 19.26 3.32
C HIS A 494 2.25 18.60 4.68
N ARG A 495 3.16 19.10 5.52
CA ARG A 495 3.21 18.76 6.94
C ARG A 495 2.38 19.78 7.72
N SER A 496 1.39 19.33 8.49
CA SER A 496 0.57 20.22 9.32
C SER A 496 1.43 21.02 10.30
N VAL A 497 1.16 22.32 10.45
CA VAL A 497 1.89 23.19 11.40
C VAL A 497 1.69 22.71 12.85
N SER A 498 0.55 22.11 13.13
CA SER A 498 0.14 21.51 14.40
C SER A 498 0.42 20.00 14.51
N ASN A 499 1.19 19.40 13.57
CA ASN A 499 1.49 17.96 13.60
C ASN A 499 2.21 17.60 14.92
N PRO A 500 1.67 16.67 15.73
CA PRO A 500 2.17 16.39 17.08
C PRO A 500 3.42 15.50 17.10
N TRP A 501 3.76 14.85 15.97
CA TRP A 501 4.95 14.00 15.86
C TRP A 501 6.22 14.85 15.72
N PRO A 502 7.41 14.32 16.04
CA PRO A 502 8.69 15.03 15.87
C PRO A 502 8.87 15.59 14.47
N SER A 503 9.50 16.77 14.35
CA SER A 503 9.67 17.50 13.08
C SER A 503 10.32 16.69 11.96
N TRP A 504 11.23 15.77 12.31
CA TRP A 504 11.93 14.91 11.35
C TRP A 504 11.04 13.84 10.70
N THR A 505 9.86 13.56 11.25
CA THR A 505 8.92 12.57 10.69
C THR A 505 8.37 12.97 9.33
N GLY A 506 8.49 14.26 8.95
CA GLY A 506 8.09 14.76 7.63
C GLY A 506 6.58 14.74 7.45
N VAL A 507 6.12 14.17 6.33
CA VAL A 507 4.69 13.97 6.02
C VAL A 507 4.41 12.47 6.00
N MET A 508 3.89 11.96 7.10
CA MET A 508 3.78 10.53 7.34
C MET A 508 2.59 9.91 6.59
N HIS A 509 2.54 8.57 6.64
CA HIS A 509 1.36 7.79 6.26
C HIS A 509 0.08 8.39 6.87
N ALA A 510 -0.99 8.49 6.09
CA ALA A 510 -2.30 9.04 6.48
C ALA A 510 -2.40 10.56 6.84
N ASP A 511 -1.31 11.35 6.82
CA ASP A 511 -1.34 12.80 7.13
C ASP A 511 -2.30 13.62 6.23
N GLU A 512 -2.67 13.11 5.05
CA GLU A 512 -3.58 13.78 4.12
C GLU A 512 -5.07 13.61 4.48
N ILE A 513 -5.42 12.63 5.31
CA ILE A 513 -6.82 12.33 5.68
C ILE A 513 -7.51 13.55 6.30
N ASN A 514 -6.84 14.23 7.24
CA ASN A 514 -7.38 15.42 7.91
C ASN A 514 -7.84 16.48 6.89
N TYR A 515 -7.11 16.63 5.78
CA TYR A 515 -7.39 17.58 4.70
C TYR A 515 -8.47 17.08 3.75
N VAL A 516 -8.58 15.77 3.54
CA VAL A 516 -9.65 15.11 2.76
C VAL A 516 -11.00 15.22 3.44
N PHE A 517 -11.09 15.04 4.77
CA PHE A 517 -12.36 15.13 5.50
C PHE A 517 -12.75 16.57 5.89
N GLY A 518 -11.80 17.49 5.88
CA GLY A 518 -12.07 18.92 6.11
C GLY A 518 -11.75 19.42 7.50
N GLU A 519 -11.00 18.66 8.32
CA GLU A 519 -10.68 19.06 9.70
C GLU A 519 -10.08 20.48 9.82
N PRO A 520 -9.23 20.96 8.89
CA PRO A 520 -8.74 22.34 8.91
C PRO A 520 -9.84 23.42 8.93
N LEU A 521 -11.04 23.14 8.40
CA LEU A 521 -12.16 24.08 8.42
C LEU A 521 -12.88 24.14 9.79
N ASN A 522 -12.50 23.31 10.76
CA ASN A 522 -13.02 23.38 12.12
C ASN A 522 -12.32 24.52 12.90
N PRO A 523 -13.03 25.61 13.26
CA PRO A 523 -12.42 26.76 13.93
C PRO A 523 -11.94 26.47 15.38
N THR A 524 -12.24 25.30 15.95
CA THR A 524 -11.70 24.90 17.26
C THR A 524 -10.33 24.21 17.16
N LYS A 525 -9.89 23.83 15.96
CA LYS A 525 -8.59 23.18 15.70
C LYS A 525 -7.58 24.23 15.21
N SER A 526 -6.32 24.10 15.61
CA SER A 526 -5.28 25.10 15.37
C SER A 526 -4.60 24.98 13.99
N TYR A 527 -5.38 25.08 12.92
CA TYR A 527 -4.88 25.11 11.54
C TYR A 527 -4.73 26.54 11.00
N THR A 528 -3.79 26.73 10.08
CA THR A 528 -3.55 28.01 9.40
C THR A 528 -4.54 28.26 8.26
N ALA A 529 -4.66 29.51 7.81
CA ALA A 529 -5.51 29.87 6.66
C ALA A 529 -5.08 29.17 5.36
N GLN A 530 -3.77 28.96 5.17
CA GLN A 530 -3.21 28.23 4.04
C GLN A 530 -3.61 26.75 4.06
N GLU A 531 -3.68 26.14 5.24
CA GLU A 531 -4.13 24.75 5.44
C GLU A 531 -5.63 24.58 5.22
N VAL A 532 -6.44 25.54 5.67
CA VAL A 532 -7.86 25.66 5.33
C VAL A 532 -8.06 25.67 3.81
N ASP A 533 -7.27 26.47 3.08
CA ASP A 533 -7.39 26.57 1.62
C ASP A 533 -6.77 25.37 0.88
N LEU A 534 -5.79 24.67 1.44
CA LEU A 534 -5.36 23.34 0.96
C LEU A 534 -6.47 22.30 1.12
N SER A 535 -7.11 22.24 2.29
CA SER A 535 -8.20 21.28 2.54
C SER A 535 -9.40 21.54 1.63
N LYS A 536 -9.82 22.80 1.44
CA LYS A 536 -10.86 23.15 0.44
C LYS A 536 -10.49 22.67 -0.97
N ARG A 537 -9.23 22.82 -1.39
CA ARG A 537 -8.75 22.33 -2.70
C ARG A 537 -8.82 20.80 -2.78
N ILE A 538 -8.36 20.09 -1.75
CA ILE A 538 -8.37 18.62 -1.68
C ILE A 538 -9.80 18.08 -1.67
N MET A 539 -10.68 18.56 -0.79
CA MET A 539 -12.11 18.20 -0.78
C MET A 539 -12.75 18.42 -2.16
N ARG A 540 -12.48 19.58 -2.79
CA ARG A 540 -12.99 19.88 -4.14
C ARG A 540 -12.50 18.88 -5.18
N TYR A 541 -11.23 18.49 -5.16
CA TYR A 541 -10.68 17.50 -6.08
C TYR A 541 -11.33 16.12 -5.88
N TRP A 542 -11.42 15.63 -4.64
CA TRP A 542 -12.02 14.33 -4.32
C TRP A 542 -13.51 14.30 -4.71
N ALA A 543 -14.25 15.36 -4.37
CA ALA A 543 -15.67 15.45 -4.68
C ALA A 543 -15.95 15.67 -6.17
N ASN A 544 -15.17 16.49 -6.89
CA ASN A 544 -15.26 16.61 -8.34
C ASN A 544 -14.99 15.26 -9.02
N PHE A 545 -13.92 14.57 -8.61
CA PHE A 545 -13.63 13.23 -9.11
C PHE A 545 -14.82 12.29 -8.87
N ALA A 546 -15.37 12.22 -7.66
CA ALA A 546 -16.55 11.40 -7.37
C ALA A 546 -17.82 11.81 -8.15
N LYS A 547 -17.92 13.07 -8.59
CA LYS A 547 -19.06 13.58 -9.38
C LYS A 547 -18.91 13.36 -10.90
N THR A 548 -17.69 13.46 -11.44
CA THR A 548 -17.45 13.56 -12.89
C THR A 548 -16.40 12.58 -13.43
N GLY A 549 -15.62 11.94 -12.56
CA GLY A 549 -14.43 11.17 -12.93
C GLY A 549 -13.18 11.99 -13.24
N ASN A 550 -13.19 13.30 -12.97
CA ASN A 550 -12.04 14.19 -13.14
C ASN A 550 -11.96 15.17 -11.96
N PRO A 551 -10.85 15.19 -11.18
CA PRO A 551 -10.74 16.04 -9.99
C PRO A 551 -10.81 17.53 -10.33
N SER A 552 -10.31 17.94 -11.49
CA SER A 552 -10.32 19.35 -11.90
C SER A 552 -11.64 19.81 -12.53
N LEU A 553 -12.61 18.93 -12.80
CA LEU A 553 -13.85 19.28 -13.50
C LEU A 553 -15.08 19.11 -12.60
N SER A 554 -15.77 20.22 -12.34
CA SER A 554 -17.07 20.21 -11.66
C SER A 554 -18.23 19.79 -12.58
N PRO A 555 -19.39 19.35 -12.04
CA PRO A 555 -20.57 18.97 -12.84
C PRO A 555 -21.07 20.04 -13.80
N ASN A 556 -20.84 21.31 -13.48
CA ASN A 556 -21.30 22.45 -14.26
C ASN A 556 -20.30 22.85 -15.37
N GLY A 557 -19.29 22.03 -15.65
CA GLY A 557 -18.25 22.31 -16.66
C GLY A 557 -17.19 23.33 -16.23
N VAL A 558 -17.21 23.79 -14.98
CA VAL A 558 -16.22 24.74 -14.45
C VAL A 558 -14.97 23.98 -13.97
N TRP A 559 -13.80 24.42 -14.42
CA TRP A 559 -12.50 23.88 -14.06
C TRP A 559 -11.95 24.49 -12.77
N THR A 560 -11.16 23.71 -12.02
CA THR A 560 -10.35 24.23 -10.90
C THR A 560 -9.22 25.14 -11.40
N PRO A 561 -8.78 26.16 -10.61
CA PRO A 561 -7.72 27.09 -11.04
C PRO A 561 -6.39 26.41 -11.37
N THR A 562 -6.07 25.33 -10.66
CA THR A 562 -4.97 24.42 -10.98
C THR A 562 -5.52 23.23 -11.74
N PHE A 563 -4.91 22.91 -12.88
CA PHE A 563 -5.22 21.71 -13.66
C PHE A 563 -4.43 20.50 -13.14
N TRP A 564 -5.14 19.41 -12.84
CA TRP A 564 -4.55 18.13 -12.48
C TRP A 564 -4.38 17.27 -13.75
N PRO A 565 -3.15 16.97 -14.20
CA PRO A 565 -2.92 16.18 -15.40
C PRO A 565 -3.30 14.71 -15.21
N LEU A 566 -3.69 14.05 -16.29
CA LEU A 566 -3.79 12.59 -16.34
C LEU A 566 -2.40 11.96 -16.16
N HIS A 567 -2.30 10.97 -15.28
CA HIS A 567 -1.16 10.08 -15.18
C HIS A 567 -1.15 9.11 -16.37
N THR A 568 -0.49 9.52 -17.46
CA THR A 568 -0.46 8.71 -18.69
C THR A 568 0.57 7.57 -18.61
N THR A 569 0.41 6.52 -19.42
CA THR A 569 1.32 5.36 -19.46
C THR A 569 2.80 5.74 -19.62
N TYR A 570 3.06 6.78 -20.42
CA TYR A 570 4.40 7.24 -20.80
C TYR A 570 4.86 8.49 -20.03
N GLY A 571 3.94 9.44 -19.80
CA GLY A 571 4.24 10.68 -19.10
C GLY A 571 4.32 10.50 -17.58
N ARG A 572 3.46 9.63 -17.02
CA ARG A 572 3.39 9.27 -15.60
C ARG A 572 3.28 10.49 -14.69
N GLU A 573 2.52 11.47 -15.13
CA GLU A 573 2.33 12.74 -14.43
C GLU A 573 1.71 12.54 -13.04
N TYR A 574 2.10 13.39 -12.07
CA TYR A 574 1.40 13.53 -10.79
C TYR A 574 1.29 15.01 -10.40
N LEU A 575 0.29 15.35 -9.57
CA LEU A 575 0.15 16.68 -8.97
C LEU A 575 0.72 16.69 -7.55
N THR A 576 1.52 17.70 -7.22
CA THR A 576 1.95 17.95 -5.83
C THR A 576 0.78 18.57 -5.05
N LEU A 577 0.43 17.98 -3.91
CA LEU A 577 -0.54 18.55 -2.98
C LEU A 577 0.20 19.16 -1.78
N ASP A 578 0.26 20.49 -1.78
CA ASP A 578 0.97 21.31 -0.79
C ASP A 578 0.32 22.70 -0.64
N VAL A 579 0.58 23.40 0.46
CA VAL A 579 0.20 24.81 0.65
C VAL A 579 1.00 25.74 -0.26
N ASN A 580 2.30 25.48 -0.46
CA ASN A 580 3.22 26.34 -1.22
C ASN A 580 3.39 25.91 -2.68
N SER A 581 2.92 24.72 -3.05
CA SER A 581 3.14 24.15 -4.38
C SER A 581 1.90 23.48 -4.97
N THR A 582 1.75 23.67 -6.28
CA THR A 582 0.86 22.89 -7.16
C THR A 582 1.64 22.31 -8.34
N ALA A 583 2.96 22.12 -8.17
CA ALA A 583 3.84 21.66 -9.22
C ALA A 583 3.50 20.24 -9.69
N THR A 584 3.54 20.02 -11.00
CA THR A 584 3.41 18.70 -11.60
C THR A 584 4.79 18.03 -11.71
N GLY A 585 4.84 16.72 -11.45
CA GLY A 585 6.05 15.91 -11.56
C GLY A 585 5.79 14.63 -12.35
N ARG A 586 6.78 13.72 -12.38
CA ARG A 586 6.67 12.40 -13.02
C ARG A 586 7.04 11.28 -12.06
N GLY A 587 6.23 10.23 -12.02
CA GLY A 587 6.32 9.14 -11.05
C GLY A 587 5.20 9.19 -10.01
N PRO A 588 5.50 9.42 -8.71
CA PRO A 588 6.79 9.85 -8.14
C PRO A 588 7.86 8.74 -8.09
N ARG A 589 9.11 9.08 -7.73
CA ARG A 589 10.20 8.14 -7.36
C ARG A 589 10.47 6.96 -8.33
N LEU A 590 10.38 7.19 -9.64
CA LEU A 590 10.49 6.14 -10.67
C LEU A 590 11.80 5.32 -10.63
N LYS A 591 12.93 5.90 -10.21
CA LYS A 591 14.21 5.20 -10.10
C LYS A 591 14.14 4.10 -9.03
N GLN A 592 13.74 4.47 -7.81
CA GLN A 592 13.59 3.56 -6.69
C GLN A 592 12.51 2.50 -6.95
N CYS A 593 11.42 2.88 -7.63
CA CYS A 593 10.41 1.90 -8.00
C CYS A 593 10.87 0.94 -9.11
N ALA A 594 11.74 1.36 -10.02
CA ALA A 594 12.41 0.45 -10.95
C ALA A 594 13.40 -0.48 -10.21
N PHE A 595 14.09 0.01 -9.17
CA PHE A 595 14.93 -0.81 -8.30
C PHE A 595 14.11 -1.95 -7.67
N TRP A 596 13.04 -1.64 -6.92
CA TRP A 596 12.21 -2.64 -6.23
C TRP A 596 11.40 -3.54 -7.17
N LYS A 597 10.83 -3.01 -8.26
CA LYS A 597 9.91 -3.76 -9.14
C LYS A 597 10.57 -4.40 -10.37
N LYS A 598 11.88 -4.21 -10.58
CA LYS A 598 12.64 -4.80 -11.70
C LYS A 598 14.00 -5.34 -11.29
N TYR A 599 14.88 -4.49 -10.75
CA TYR A 599 16.28 -4.86 -10.51
C TYR A 599 16.44 -5.88 -9.36
N LEU A 600 15.92 -5.55 -8.18
CA LEU A 600 16.11 -6.38 -6.99
C LEU A 600 15.52 -7.80 -7.12
N PRO A 601 14.31 -8.01 -7.69
CA PRO A 601 13.76 -9.36 -7.87
C PRO A 601 14.61 -10.22 -8.84
N GLN A 602 15.14 -9.63 -9.92
CA GLN A 602 16.04 -10.32 -10.85
C GLN A 602 17.37 -10.69 -10.17
N LEU A 603 17.94 -9.76 -9.41
CA LEU A 603 19.17 -9.99 -8.64
C LEU A 603 18.97 -11.11 -7.61
N GLN A 604 17.86 -11.10 -6.85
CA GLN A 604 17.53 -12.15 -5.88
C GLN A 604 17.35 -13.52 -6.54
N GLN A 605 16.66 -13.59 -7.69
CA GLN A 605 16.50 -14.85 -8.43
C GLN A 605 17.87 -15.41 -8.87
N MET A 606 18.67 -14.60 -9.57
CA MET A 606 19.97 -15.04 -10.09
C MET A 606 20.95 -15.45 -8.98
N THR A 607 20.97 -14.72 -7.87
CA THR A 607 21.86 -15.01 -6.74
C THR A 607 21.36 -16.19 -5.90
N GLY A 608 20.05 -16.36 -5.73
CA GLY A 608 19.47 -17.54 -5.08
C GLY A 608 19.81 -18.83 -5.81
N GLU A 609 19.67 -18.87 -7.14
CA GLU A 609 20.07 -20.04 -7.95
C GLU A 609 21.57 -20.36 -7.85
N LEU A 610 22.43 -19.36 -7.66
CA LEU A 610 23.88 -19.54 -7.49
C LEU A 610 24.21 -20.06 -6.09
N ILE A 611 23.57 -19.54 -5.04
CA ILE A 611 23.75 -19.98 -3.66
C ILE A 611 23.30 -21.44 -3.51
N GLU A 612 22.11 -21.80 -4.00
CA GLU A 612 21.59 -23.18 -3.95
C GLU A 612 22.48 -24.17 -4.75
N LYS A 613 23.15 -23.72 -5.81
CA LYS A 613 24.16 -24.53 -6.54
C LYS A 613 25.45 -24.67 -5.73
N ALA A 614 25.92 -23.62 -5.06
CA ALA A 614 27.11 -23.66 -4.22
C ALA A 614 26.92 -24.54 -2.98
N GLU A 615 25.76 -24.46 -2.31
CA GLU A 615 25.40 -25.30 -1.17
C GLU A 615 25.36 -26.79 -1.55
N ARG A 616 24.70 -27.13 -2.67
CA ARG A 616 24.71 -28.51 -3.20
C ARG A 616 26.11 -29.02 -3.51
N PHE A 617 26.97 -28.18 -4.07
CA PHE A 617 28.37 -28.54 -4.33
C PHE A 617 29.15 -28.74 -3.02
N SER A 618 28.91 -27.91 -1.99
CA SER A 618 29.52 -28.06 -0.66
C SER A 618 29.14 -29.38 -0.01
N VAL A 619 27.84 -29.71 0.07
CA VAL A 619 27.34 -30.97 0.65
C VAL A 619 27.88 -32.19 -0.12
N GLN A 620 27.91 -32.10 -1.45
CA GLN A 620 28.47 -33.17 -2.28
C GLN A 620 29.99 -33.36 -2.03
N ASN A 621 30.73 -32.27 -1.83
CA ASN A 621 32.16 -32.31 -1.54
C ASN A 621 32.44 -32.85 -0.12
N GLU A 622 31.64 -32.48 0.89
CA GLU A 622 31.72 -33.06 2.24
C GLU A 622 31.50 -34.58 2.20
N TYR A 623 30.48 -35.04 1.47
CA TYR A 623 30.21 -36.46 1.26
C TYR A 623 31.40 -37.20 0.60
N TYR A 624 32.00 -36.62 -0.44
CA TYR A 624 33.21 -37.19 -1.05
C TYR A 624 34.42 -37.19 -0.09
N MET A 625 34.58 -36.16 0.73
CA MET A 625 35.65 -36.09 1.74
C MET A 625 35.43 -37.11 2.87
N GLU A 626 34.18 -37.40 3.24
CA GLU A 626 33.86 -38.46 4.21
C GLU A 626 34.09 -39.86 3.63
N LEU A 627 33.69 -40.11 2.37
CA LEU A 627 34.05 -41.32 1.63
C LEU A 627 35.58 -41.49 1.52
N TYR A 628 36.33 -40.42 1.24
CA TYR A 628 37.79 -40.47 1.18
C TYR A 628 38.40 -40.80 2.54
N LYS A 629 37.97 -40.14 3.63
CA LYS A 629 38.39 -40.47 5.01
C LYS A 629 38.10 -41.94 5.37
N THR A 630 36.94 -42.45 4.96
CA THR A 630 36.51 -43.83 5.24
C THR A 630 37.34 -44.87 4.46
N ASN A 631 37.67 -44.58 3.20
CA ASN A 631 38.54 -45.44 2.39
C ASN A 631 40.02 -45.34 2.77
N SER A 632 40.52 -44.15 3.12
CA SER A 632 41.87 -43.94 3.66
C SER A 632 42.10 -44.75 4.94
N ARG A 633 41.11 -44.74 5.87
CA ARG A 633 41.12 -45.58 7.08
C ARG A 633 41.10 -47.09 6.81
N ARG A 634 40.46 -47.54 5.71
CA ARG A 634 40.50 -48.96 5.30
C ARG A 634 41.82 -49.38 4.65
N ASN A 635 42.51 -48.46 3.97
CA ASN A 635 43.67 -48.76 3.13
C ASN A 635 45.03 -48.31 3.72
N ASN A 636 45.07 -47.78 4.95
CA ASN A 636 46.28 -47.23 5.59
C ASN A 636 47.00 -46.14 4.77
N ILE A 637 46.25 -45.35 3.99
CA ILE A 637 46.80 -44.26 3.18
C ILE A 637 46.82 -42.98 4.01
N THR A 638 48.01 -42.56 4.44
CA THR A 638 48.23 -41.44 5.38
C THR A 638 48.26 -40.04 4.75
N ASN A 639 48.30 -39.93 3.41
CA ASN A 639 48.41 -38.64 2.73
C ASN A 639 47.07 -38.17 2.13
N VAL A 640 46.66 -36.96 2.53
CA VAL A 640 45.60 -36.19 1.87
C VAL A 640 46.26 -35.26 0.83
N PRO A 641 45.84 -35.28 -0.45
CA PRO A 641 46.34 -34.35 -1.44
C PRO A 641 46.04 -32.90 -1.06
N ALA A 642 47.02 -32.00 -1.23
CA ALA A 642 46.84 -30.57 -0.91
C ALA A 642 45.71 -29.90 -1.73
N SER A 643 45.36 -30.46 -2.89
CA SER A 643 44.26 -30.04 -3.75
C SER A 643 42.85 -30.21 -3.16
N CYS A 644 42.72 -30.84 -1.98
CA CYS A 644 41.44 -31.07 -1.30
C CYS A 644 41.25 -30.24 -0.02
N ARG A 645 42.11 -29.25 0.25
CA ARG A 645 41.87 -28.25 1.30
C ARG A 645 41.29 -26.98 0.69
N ILE A 646 40.04 -26.67 1.03
CA ILE A 646 39.44 -25.35 0.85
C ILE A 646 38.94 -24.91 2.23
N GLU A 647 39.48 -23.81 2.74
CA GLU A 647 38.90 -23.13 3.90
C GLU A 647 37.69 -22.32 3.42
N ILE A 648 36.49 -22.74 3.83
CA ILE A 648 35.30 -21.91 3.72
C ILE A 648 35.32 -20.99 4.94
N VAL A 649 35.61 -19.72 4.74
CA VAL A 649 35.49 -18.70 5.80
C VAL A 649 34.01 -18.42 6.02
N THR A 650 33.39 -19.18 6.93
CA THR A 650 32.11 -18.82 7.52
C THR A 650 32.33 -17.76 8.59
N GLU A 651 31.77 -16.56 8.42
CA GLU A 651 31.70 -15.54 9.47
C GLU A 651 30.77 -16.05 10.60
N ASN A 652 31.32 -16.85 11.51
CA ASN A 652 30.61 -17.21 12.74
C ASN A 652 30.65 -16.01 13.69
N THR A 653 29.47 -15.49 13.99
CA THR A 653 29.21 -14.52 15.05
C THR A 653 29.77 -15.00 16.38
N THR A 654 30.55 -14.15 17.05
CA THR A 654 31.08 -14.42 18.38
C THR A 654 29.94 -14.46 19.41
N GLN A 655 29.54 -15.65 19.83
CA GLN A 655 28.83 -15.82 21.10
C GLN A 655 29.85 -15.91 22.24
N THR A 656 29.84 -14.93 23.13
CA THR A 656 30.59 -14.93 24.38
C THR A 656 29.93 -15.83 25.41
N THR A 657 30.45 -17.05 25.59
CA THR A 657 30.22 -17.83 26.81
C THR A 657 31.36 -17.60 27.80
N THR A 658 31.05 -16.97 28.92
CA THR A 658 31.94 -16.75 30.06
C THR A 658 32.36 -18.06 30.72
N ILE A 659 33.66 -18.25 30.93
CA ILE A 659 34.22 -19.23 31.87
C ILE A 659 35.27 -18.49 32.70
N GLU A 660 35.10 -18.48 34.02
CA GLU A 660 36.06 -17.93 34.98
C GLU A 660 37.30 -18.82 35.10
N PRO A 661 38.49 -18.24 35.32
CA PRO A 661 39.60 -18.92 35.97
C PRO A 661 39.89 -18.32 37.35
N HIS A 662 39.87 -19.17 38.38
CA HIS A 662 40.32 -18.83 39.73
C HIS A 662 41.85 -18.62 39.79
N ASP A 663 42.23 -17.50 40.40
CA ASP A 663 43.42 -17.22 41.24
C ASP A 663 44.75 -18.02 41.15
N GLN A 664 45.84 -17.23 41.12
CA GLN A 664 47.16 -17.47 41.78
C GLN A 664 48.13 -18.54 41.20
N THR A 665 49.46 -18.36 41.13
CA THR A 665 50.39 -17.41 41.79
C THR A 665 51.78 -17.28 41.08
N VAL A 666 52.42 -16.10 41.18
CA VAL A 666 53.87 -15.85 41.51
C VAL A 666 55.03 -16.15 40.50
N GLU A 667 55.62 -15.04 40.02
CA GLU A 667 57.06 -14.65 39.94
C GLU A 667 58.12 -15.19 38.93
N ASN A 668 58.79 -14.19 38.30
CA ASN A 668 60.24 -13.92 38.21
C ASN A 668 61.04 -13.98 36.87
N ILE A 669 61.39 -12.76 36.41
CA ILE A 669 62.73 -12.23 36.00
C ILE A 669 63.49 -12.88 34.82
N ILE A 670 63.80 -12.09 33.78
CA ILE A 670 65.17 -11.63 33.39
C ILE A 670 65.07 -10.58 32.26
N GLU A 671 65.88 -9.52 32.36
CA GLU A 671 66.03 -8.43 31.40
C GLU A 671 66.88 -8.83 30.17
N ILE A 672 66.65 -8.19 29.01
CA ILE A 672 67.73 -7.51 28.25
C ILE A 672 67.18 -6.16 27.76
N GLU A 673 68.00 -5.12 27.94
CA GLU A 673 67.66 -3.70 27.79
C GLU A 673 68.32 -3.08 26.52
N ASN A 674 67.88 -1.88 26.13
CA ASN A 674 68.54 -0.89 25.24
C ASN A 674 68.60 -1.18 23.72
N ASN A 675 68.12 -0.30 22.83
CA ASN A 675 68.38 1.16 22.82
C ASN A 675 67.23 2.03 22.25
N PHE A 676 66.99 3.15 22.95
CA PHE A 676 66.74 4.54 22.53
C PHE A 676 66.94 4.94 21.03
N SER A 677 66.33 6.00 20.47
CA SER A 677 65.55 7.13 21.04
C SER A 677 64.65 7.86 20.02
N GLU A 678 63.78 8.73 20.55
CA GLU A 678 62.84 9.70 19.95
C GLU A 678 63.42 10.72 18.95
N SER A 679 62.55 11.34 18.12
CA SER A 679 62.50 12.80 17.89
C SER A 679 61.16 13.25 17.25
N GLU A 680 60.74 14.49 17.51
CA GLU A 680 59.37 15.01 17.28
C GLU A 680 59.09 15.67 15.89
N ASN A 681 57.79 15.81 15.57
CA ASN A 681 57.06 16.89 14.87
C ASN A 681 57.72 17.75 13.75
N VAL A 682 57.00 17.91 12.62
CA VAL A 682 56.46 19.20 12.09
C VAL A 682 55.58 18.97 10.83
N THR A 683 54.62 19.86 10.59
CA THR A 683 53.56 19.81 9.56
C THR A 683 53.88 20.56 8.25
N ALA A 684 53.36 20.08 7.10
CA ALA A 684 52.51 20.85 6.14
C ALA A 684 52.42 20.31 4.68
N VAL A 685 51.19 19.98 4.25
CA VAL A 685 50.51 20.27 2.95
C VAL A 685 51.30 20.27 1.61
N ALA A 686 51.00 19.32 0.71
CA ALA A 686 50.43 19.53 -0.65
C ALA A 686 50.32 18.22 -1.46
N ALA A 687 49.31 18.11 -2.33
CA ALA A 687 49.01 16.94 -3.20
C ALA A 687 49.35 17.26 -4.70
N PRO A 688 48.97 16.46 -5.72
CA PRO A 688 48.56 15.04 -5.77
C PRO A 688 49.35 14.20 -6.82
N ILE A 689 49.26 12.86 -6.78
CA ILE A 689 49.59 12.00 -7.94
C ILE A 689 48.50 10.93 -8.15
N THR A 690 48.00 10.87 -9.39
CA THR A 690 47.10 9.85 -9.91
C THR A 690 47.86 8.62 -10.37
N THR A 691 47.44 7.40 -9.97
CA THR A 691 47.41 6.24 -10.89
C THR A 691 46.54 5.09 -10.37
N THR A 692 45.82 4.52 -11.32
CA THR A 692 45.15 3.21 -11.34
C THR A 692 45.88 2.07 -10.63
N ASN A 693 45.17 1.33 -9.76
CA ASN A 693 45.60 0.01 -9.28
C ASN A 693 44.92 -1.11 -10.09
N SER A 694 45.73 -2.03 -10.61
CA SER A 694 45.32 -3.34 -11.12
C SER A 694 46.12 -4.40 -10.38
N ILE A 695 45.43 -5.34 -9.74
CA ILE A 695 46.06 -6.32 -8.83
C ILE A 695 46.77 -7.40 -9.65
N TYR A 696 48.06 -7.61 -9.38
CA TYR A 696 48.81 -8.79 -9.80
C TYR A 696 49.11 -9.67 -8.59
N VAL A 697 48.89 -10.97 -8.75
CA VAL A 697 49.21 -12.01 -7.75
C VAL A 697 50.68 -12.38 -7.86
N ALA A 698 51.38 -12.46 -6.72
CA ALA A 698 52.75 -12.97 -6.65
C ALA A 698 52.76 -14.49 -6.45
N THR A 699 53.64 -15.18 -7.18
CA THR A 699 53.92 -16.62 -7.02
C THR A 699 55.41 -16.82 -6.75
N GLU A 700 55.76 -17.49 -5.64
CA GLU A 700 57.14 -17.90 -5.39
C GLU A 700 57.50 -19.18 -6.17
N LYS A 701 58.77 -19.26 -6.59
CA LYS A 701 59.38 -20.43 -7.24
C LYS A 701 60.13 -21.26 -6.21
N HIS A 702 60.28 -22.58 -6.46
CA HIS A 702 61.61 -23.19 -6.31
C HIS A 702 61.79 -24.51 -7.09
N PHE A 703 63.00 -24.67 -7.65
CA PHE A 703 63.60 -25.84 -8.33
C PHE A 703 62.90 -26.43 -9.57
N GLU A 704 63.57 -26.96 -10.59
CA GLU A 704 64.81 -26.64 -11.36
C GLU A 704 65.05 -27.86 -12.27
N ASN A 705 65.46 -27.61 -13.53
CA ASN A 705 66.10 -28.56 -14.45
C ASN A 705 65.26 -29.78 -14.95
N SER A 706 65.31 -30.19 -16.23
CA SER A 706 66.26 -29.87 -17.31
C SER A 706 65.66 -30.04 -18.73
N SER A 707 66.30 -29.40 -19.72
CA SER A 707 66.30 -29.69 -21.18
C SER A 707 64.95 -29.93 -21.88
N GLU A 708 64.45 -28.99 -22.68
CA GLU A 708 64.84 -28.79 -24.09
C GLU A 708 64.85 -30.06 -24.97
N SER A 709 63.80 -30.24 -25.76
CA SER A 709 63.97 -30.48 -27.21
C SER A 709 62.69 -30.26 -28.03
N ASN A 710 62.80 -29.34 -28.99
CA ASN A 710 62.15 -29.36 -30.30
C ASN A 710 60.61 -29.47 -30.40
N LEU A 711 59.96 -28.31 -30.25
CA LEU A 711 58.85 -27.94 -31.12
C LEU A 711 59.33 -27.91 -32.58
N LYS A 712 58.98 -28.94 -33.37
CA LYS A 712 58.79 -28.87 -34.83
C LYS A 712 58.26 -30.21 -35.36
N ASN A 713 56.95 -30.32 -35.60
CA ASN A 713 56.46 -30.71 -36.91
C ASN A 713 54.94 -30.56 -37.11
N LEU A 714 54.61 -30.09 -38.31
CA LEU A 714 53.43 -30.43 -39.12
C LEU A 714 52.04 -29.99 -38.63
N SER A 715 51.64 -28.84 -39.18
CA SER A 715 50.28 -28.55 -39.60
C SER A 715 49.76 -29.53 -40.69
N ASN A 716 48.42 -29.56 -40.84
CA ASN A 716 47.60 -30.08 -41.94
C ASN A 716 47.00 -31.50 -41.77
N ILE A 717 45.67 -31.53 -41.75
CA ILE A 717 44.66 -32.46 -42.35
C ILE A 717 43.37 -32.15 -41.56
N VAL A 718 42.47 -31.28 -42.03
CA VAL A 718 41.43 -31.46 -43.08
C VAL A 718 40.31 -32.44 -42.66
N ASN A 719 39.14 -31.85 -42.38
CA ASN A 719 37.74 -32.30 -42.56
C ASN A 719 37.26 -33.73 -42.23
N GLU A 720 35.92 -33.82 -42.12
CA GLU A 720 35.08 -35.02 -41.95
C GLU A 720 35.07 -35.59 -40.51
N SER A 721 33.94 -36.01 -39.93
CA SER A 721 32.55 -36.06 -40.42
C SER A 721 31.54 -35.95 -39.28
N THR A 722 30.35 -35.42 -39.57
CA THR A 722 29.13 -35.71 -38.81
C THR A 722 28.73 -37.18 -38.98
N ASN A 723 28.40 -37.91 -37.90
CA ASN A 723 27.29 -38.86 -37.95
C ASN A 723 26.73 -39.27 -36.58
N GLU A 724 25.48 -39.73 -36.61
CA GLU A 724 24.68 -40.13 -35.44
C GLU A 724 24.96 -41.56 -34.93
N LYS A 725 24.39 -41.85 -33.75
CA LYS A 725 23.73 -43.11 -33.32
C LYS A 725 24.55 -44.29 -32.74
N LEU A 726 23.89 -44.92 -31.75
CA LEU A 726 24.08 -46.25 -31.15
C LEU A 726 25.32 -46.38 -30.23
N LEU A 727 25.14 -46.64 -28.93
CA LEU A 727 24.62 -47.92 -28.43
C LEU A 727 23.84 -47.78 -27.10
N GLU A 728 22.72 -48.49 -26.99
CA GLU A 728 22.15 -48.88 -25.69
C GLU A 728 22.98 -50.02 -25.07
N ARG A 729 23.04 -50.08 -23.73
CA ARG A 729 23.27 -51.35 -23.04
C ARG A 729 22.61 -51.37 -21.66
N ASN A 730 21.59 -52.21 -21.54
CA ASN A 730 20.90 -52.51 -20.29
C ASN A 730 21.82 -53.14 -19.25
N LEU A 731 21.51 -52.89 -17.98
CA LEU A 731 21.68 -53.87 -16.91
C LEU A 731 20.53 -53.70 -15.90
N ASP A 732 19.44 -54.43 -16.14
CA ASP A 732 18.43 -54.72 -15.13
C ASP A 732 19.00 -55.69 -14.10
N LEU A 733 18.62 -55.50 -12.83
CA LEU A 733 18.56 -56.59 -11.86
C LEU A 733 17.18 -56.61 -11.19
N THR A 734 16.56 -57.78 -11.26
CA THR A 734 15.10 -57.98 -11.20
C THR A 734 14.58 -58.49 -9.86
N ASN A 735 13.37 -58.05 -9.48
CA ASN A 735 12.30 -58.81 -8.78
C ASN A 735 12.61 -59.36 -7.35
N VAL A 736 11.66 -59.66 -6.47
CA VAL A 736 10.29 -60.23 -6.54
C VAL A 736 9.44 -59.54 -5.42
N GLY A 737 8.15 -59.15 -5.51
CA GLY A 737 6.91 -59.84 -5.94
C GLY A 737 6.22 -60.48 -4.71
N PHE A 738 4.91 -60.45 -4.43
CA PHE A 738 3.64 -60.04 -5.11
C PHE A 738 2.67 -59.48 -4.00
N ASN A 739 1.36 -59.18 -4.12
CA ASN A 739 0.32 -59.50 -5.12
C ASN A 739 -0.90 -58.51 -5.15
N SER A 740 -1.80 -58.78 -6.10
CA SER A 740 -3.18 -58.32 -6.37
C SER A 740 -4.10 -57.73 -5.28
N ASN A 741 -4.80 -56.63 -5.63
CA ASN A 741 -6.20 -56.73 -6.08
C ASN A 741 -6.60 -55.56 -7.00
N LYS A 742 -7.51 -55.81 -7.95
CA LYS A 742 -8.09 -54.81 -8.87
C LYS A 742 -9.52 -54.47 -8.45
N ASP A 743 -9.96 -53.23 -8.67
CA ASP A 743 -11.21 -53.01 -9.41
C ASP A 743 -11.30 -51.59 -10.04
N HIS A 744 -12.21 -51.44 -11.00
CA HIS A 744 -12.30 -50.27 -11.90
C HIS A 744 -12.97 -49.02 -11.29
N ILE A 745 -12.63 -47.82 -11.79
CA ILE A 745 -13.57 -46.96 -12.59
C ILE A 745 -12.88 -45.74 -13.26
N LYS A 746 -13.26 -45.58 -14.54
CA LYS A 746 -13.01 -44.60 -15.61
C LYS A 746 -12.72 -43.10 -15.30
N ASN A 747 -11.88 -42.54 -16.20
CA ASN A 747 -11.90 -41.16 -16.77
C ASN A 747 -11.56 -39.98 -15.83
N LYS A 748 -10.90 -38.88 -16.26
CA LYS A 748 -10.53 -38.40 -17.62
C LYS A 748 -9.31 -37.47 -17.49
N THR A 749 -8.27 -37.63 -18.30
CA THR A 749 -7.12 -36.70 -18.34
C THR A 749 -7.42 -35.48 -19.23
N VAL A 750 -6.90 -34.32 -18.87
CA VAL A 750 -6.92 -33.08 -19.66
C VAL A 750 -5.47 -32.74 -20.03
N ASP A 751 -5.21 -32.47 -21.32
CA ASP A 751 -3.89 -32.06 -21.81
C ASP A 751 -3.55 -30.63 -21.41
N TYR A 752 -2.26 -30.38 -21.18
CA TYR A 752 -1.69 -29.04 -21.01
C TYR A 752 -1.06 -28.55 -22.31
N THR A 753 -1.60 -27.46 -22.85
CA THR A 753 -0.96 -26.56 -23.83
C THR A 753 -1.40 -25.13 -23.55
#